data_AF-A0A955ML97-F1
#
_entry.id   AF-A0A955ML97-F1
#
_cell.length_a   1.000
_cell.length_b   1.000
_cell.length_c   1.000
_cell.angle_alpha   90.00
_cell.angle_beta   90.00
_cell.angle_gamma   90.00
#
_symmetry.space_group_name_H-M   'P 1'
#
loop_
_entity.id
_entity.type
_entity.pdbx_description
1 polymer ?
#
loop_
_entity_poly.entity_id
_entity_poly.type
_entity_poly.pdbx_seq_one_letter_code
_entity_poly.pdbx_strand_id
1 'polypeptide(L)'
;MNHRIKTPRHPIPNRIAAWVCVLAMLPISAWAGSLSVYPSELQLNQADASHRSVVVETLDSGVTIDRTLEATATLSVVGIAKLNDEKLATPIGNGTATVTYRFGDLETRQTIRIANADTVPPISFRHDVEPVLMKQGCNTGACHGSAKGKNGFKMSLFSEDARIDYVNLTRDEMGRRMNVADPKGSLLLQKPSGWVDHAGGVVMRTKDPAYETLLQWIKEGAQDDPSDVREMISLEILPKHFVLEGERKTHRAVVLAHYSDGTARDVTDLSVLSTNDDTVLKVDDSGTVTSGTRGEAYLLARFGQLAVISQAIVLPEGGQPEWPEEAVARNYVDERIFAKLKNLRLVPAEICSDEIFVRRVYLDIVGVLPTVEETTRFLSDSTPDKRAKLIDELLDRPEFPEIWAMKWADLLKVKATNELDRKAMHRYNDWLRESFSSNKPLDQMVRELLTSEGGNFTQPAVNYYVVETDPKVIAENVAQVFLGLQIKCAQCHNHPFEQWTMDDYYSFASFFSQVGRKSSSDPREAILYDKKSGEIGHIRTGQAMPPKFLGGTQPEVGGRDRRALVAEWLTSPDNPWFAKNIANRVWEQFFGAGIIDPVDDVRATNPPTHPELLEQLGHRLVETQYDLRALVREICNSYTYQQSTQPRDPENKDTRNFSCQRVRRLPAELLLDAITSVTKHDVKFNNLPKGARAVQVADGNSGNYFLSVFGRPSRDSVCACERRQEPTLGQVLHLINGDTIDTAVQDKNGRVANLVSSTTNDEKVLDELYLAAFSRRPLAEERKSIEVYLADSENRQAVFEDVLWSILNSKEFVFNH
;
A
#
# COMPACT_ATOMS: atom_id res chain seq x y z
N MET A 1 -44.18 -54.16 -34.82
CA MET A 1 -43.51 -55.34 -34.23
C MET A 1 -43.02 -54.95 -32.84
N ASN A 2 -43.43 -55.73 -31.84
CA ASN A 2 -42.88 -55.93 -30.49
C ASN A 2 -41.39 -55.51 -30.33
N HIS A 3 -40.85 -54.96 -29.22
CA HIS A 3 -41.07 -55.21 -27.79
C HIS A 3 -40.24 -54.23 -26.91
N ARG A 4 -40.78 -53.91 -25.71
CA ARG A 4 -40.17 -53.80 -24.35
C ARG A 4 -39.06 -52.77 -24.05
N ILE A 5 -39.37 -51.72 -23.25
CA ILE A 5 -39.32 -51.56 -21.75
C ILE A 5 -37.93 -51.14 -21.20
N LYS A 6 -37.78 -49.89 -20.74
CA LYS A 6 -37.65 -49.47 -19.30
C LYS A 6 -37.47 -47.93 -19.15
N THR A 7 -38.36 -47.36 -18.34
CA THR A 7 -38.44 -46.00 -17.75
C THR A 7 -37.24 -45.67 -16.81
N PRO A 8 -37.01 -44.42 -16.30
CA PRO A 8 -38.06 -43.42 -15.97
C PRO A 8 -37.77 -41.89 -16.07
N ARG A 9 -38.89 -41.15 -16.12
CA ARG A 9 -39.28 -39.90 -15.40
C ARG A 9 -38.36 -38.66 -15.52
N HIS A 10 -38.81 -37.43 -15.78
CA HIS A 10 -40.12 -36.77 -15.80
C HIS A 10 -40.07 -35.56 -16.78
N PRO A 11 -41.20 -35.17 -17.40
CA PRO A 11 -41.27 -34.01 -18.28
C PRO A 11 -41.83 -32.76 -17.58
N ILE A 12 -41.39 -31.61 -18.10
CA ILE A 12 -41.94 -30.26 -17.92
C ILE A 12 -43.47 -30.26 -18.14
N PRO A 13 -44.21 -29.37 -17.46
CA PRO A 13 -45.14 -28.56 -18.24
C PRO A 13 -45.19 -27.08 -17.82
N ASN A 14 -45.18 -26.23 -18.84
CA ASN A 14 -45.59 -24.82 -18.81
C ASN A 14 -46.98 -24.65 -18.18
N ARG A 15 -47.15 -23.59 -17.37
CA ARG A 15 -48.27 -22.62 -17.49
C ARG A 15 -48.17 -21.48 -16.46
N ILE A 16 -48.02 -20.27 -16.99
CA ILE A 16 -48.72 -19.02 -16.63
C ILE A 16 -49.19 -18.90 -15.17
N ALA A 17 -48.55 -18.01 -14.41
CA ALA A 17 -49.16 -17.39 -13.23
C ALA A 17 -48.74 -15.92 -13.11
N ALA A 18 -49.76 -15.07 -13.03
CA ALA A 18 -49.76 -13.64 -12.76
C ALA A 18 -48.76 -13.21 -11.68
N TRP A 19 -47.94 -12.20 -11.99
CA TRP A 19 -47.24 -11.41 -10.99
C TRP A 19 -48.24 -10.48 -10.32
N VAL A 20 -48.83 -10.94 -9.22
CA VAL A 20 -49.53 -10.06 -8.28
C VAL A 20 -48.47 -9.29 -7.52
N CYS A 21 -48.40 -7.98 -7.74
CA CYS A 21 -47.75 -7.04 -6.84
C CYS A 21 -48.39 -7.16 -5.45
N VAL A 22 -47.80 -7.97 -4.58
CA VAL A 22 -48.01 -7.83 -3.13
C VAL A 22 -47.09 -6.71 -2.70
N LEU A 23 -47.62 -5.48 -2.68
CA LEU A 23 -47.17 -4.45 -1.76
C LEU A 23 -47.36 -5.03 -0.36
N ALA A 24 -46.33 -5.68 0.17
CA ALA A 24 -46.18 -5.78 1.61
C ALA A 24 -45.82 -4.37 2.08
N MET A 25 -46.84 -3.59 2.45
CA MET A 25 -46.66 -2.52 3.43
C MET A 25 -46.10 -3.19 4.69
N LEU A 26 -44.77 -3.29 4.76
CA LEU A 26 -44.07 -3.48 6.01
C LEU A 26 -44.51 -2.31 6.91
N PRO A 27 -44.93 -2.57 8.15
CA PRO A 27 -45.10 -1.47 9.08
C PRO A 27 -43.78 -0.71 9.12
N ILE A 28 -43.86 0.63 9.12
CA ILE A 28 -42.74 1.49 9.48
C ILE A 28 -42.48 1.22 10.97
N SER A 29 -41.86 0.09 11.28
CA SER A 29 -41.08 -0.07 12.49
C SER A 29 -39.82 0.76 12.21
N ALA A 30 -39.78 1.94 12.82
CA ALA A 30 -38.54 2.67 13.02
C ALA A 30 -37.49 1.65 13.48
N TRP A 31 -36.45 1.46 12.69
CA TRP A 31 -35.26 0.81 13.20
C TRP A 31 -34.75 1.78 14.27
N ALA A 32 -34.71 1.33 15.52
CA ALA A 32 -34.12 2.09 16.59
C ALA A 32 -32.63 1.77 16.60
N GLY A 33 -31.77 2.76 16.85
CA GLY A 33 -30.34 2.54 17.03
C GLY A 33 -30.06 1.37 17.98
N SER A 34 -28.94 0.68 17.79
CA SER A 34 -28.58 -0.51 18.58
C SER A 34 -27.54 -0.17 19.64
N LEU A 35 -27.57 -0.85 20.80
CA LEU A 35 -26.54 -0.75 21.83
C LEU A 35 -25.71 -2.03 21.85
N SER A 36 -24.39 -1.90 21.81
CA SER A 36 -23.44 -3.01 21.89
C SER A 36 -22.42 -2.75 22.99
N VAL A 37 -21.88 -3.82 23.57
CA VAL A 37 -20.80 -3.75 24.56
C VAL A 37 -19.61 -4.56 24.08
N TYR A 38 -18.42 -3.98 24.21
CA TYR A 38 -17.17 -4.54 23.74
C TYR A 38 -16.18 -4.75 24.90
N PRO A 39 -15.58 -5.94 24.99
CA PRO A 39 -16.04 -7.19 24.37
C PRO A 39 -17.41 -7.62 24.92
N SER A 40 -18.10 -8.51 24.21
CA SER A 40 -19.38 -9.08 24.66
C SER A 40 -19.23 -10.08 25.81
N GLU A 41 -18.02 -10.59 26.03
CA GLU A 41 -17.67 -11.50 27.11
C GLU A 41 -16.31 -11.14 27.72
N LEU A 42 -16.23 -11.21 29.05
CA LEU A 42 -15.03 -10.99 29.84
C LEU A 42 -14.64 -12.28 30.55
N GLN A 43 -13.35 -12.61 30.51
CA GLN A 43 -12.76 -13.68 31.32
C GLN A 43 -11.64 -13.09 32.18
N LEU A 44 -11.82 -13.07 33.49
CA LEU A 44 -10.81 -12.64 34.45
C LEU A 44 -10.34 -13.86 35.24
N ASN A 45 -9.02 -14.08 35.28
CA ASN A 45 -8.46 -15.34 35.80
C ASN A 45 -7.47 -15.16 36.97
N GLN A 46 -7.49 -14.00 37.63
CA GLN A 46 -6.61 -13.64 38.75
C GLN A 46 -7.17 -12.43 39.51
N ALA A 47 -6.83 -12.27 40.78
CA ALA A 47 -7.37 -11.26 41.69
C ALA A 47 -7.13 -9.80 41.26
N ASP A 48 -5.99 -9.53 40.62
CA ASP A 48 -5.57 -8.20 40.15
C ASP A 48 -5.93 -7.94 38.67
N ALA A 49 -6.64 -8.87 38.02
CA ALA A 49 -7.13 -8.66 36.67
C ALA A 49 -8.11 -7.48 36.63
N SER A 50 -8.04 -6.70 35.55
CA SER A 50 -9.04 -5.68 35.26
C SER A 50 -9.32 -5.66 33.77
N HIS A 51 -10.53 -5.26 33.41
CA HIS A 51 -10.92 -5.22 32.00
C HIS A 51 -11.94 -4.13 31.74
N ARG A 52 -11.70 -3.32 30.71
CA ARG A 52 -12.59 -2.23 30.28
C ARG A 52 -13.78 -2.75 29.50
N SER A 53 -14.94 -2.14 29.70
CA SER A 53 -16.11 -2.38 28.85
C SER A 53 -16.43 -1.10 28.10
N VAL A 54 -16.46 -1.17 26.77
CA VAL A 54 -16.85 -0.05 25.92
C VAL A 54 -18.27 -0.25 25.43
N VAL A 55 -19.17 0.65 25.81
CA VAL A 55 -20.57 0.61 25.40
C VAL A 55 -20.77 1.56 24.23
N VAL A 56 -21.24 1.05 23.10
CA VAL A 56 -21.38 1.81 21.85
C VAL A 56 -22.82 1.77 21.38
N GLU A 57 -23.39 2.95 21.15
CA GLU A 57 -24.63 3.12 20.41
C GLU A 57 -24.31 3.24 18.92
N THR A 58 -24.97 2.45 18.07
CA THR A 58 -24.91 2.57 16.62
C THR A 58 -26.24 3.11 16.12
N LEU A 59 -26.22 4.31 15.56
CA LEU A 59 -27.39 4.95 14.94
C LEU A 59 -27.75 4.26 13.63
N ASP A 60 -28.97 4.50 13.11
CA ASP A 60 -29.40 3.97 11.81
C ASP A 60 -28.52 4.45 10.64
N SER A 61 -27.85 5.59 10.81
CA SER A 61 -26.87 6.13 9.87
C SER A 61 -25.54 5.36 9.86
N GLY A 62 -25.36 4.38 10.77
CA GLY A 62 -24.10 3.67 11.02
C GLY A 62 -23.13 4.41 11.94
N VAL A 63 -23.43 5.66 12.31
CA VAL A 63 -22.60 6.45 13.25
C VAL A 63 -22.56 5.77 14.61
N THR A 64 -21.36 5.61 15.15
CA THR A 64 -21.09 5.02 16.46
C THR A 64 -20.82 6.11 17.50
N ILE A 65 -21.50 6.04 18.63
CA ILE A 65 -21.35 6.96 19.75
C ILE A 65 -20.92 6.16 20.98
N ASP A 66 -19.83 6.57 21.61
CA ASP A 66 -19.38 6.01 22.89
C ASP A 66 -20.33 6.44 24.01
N ARG A 67 -21.06 5.49 24.58
CA ARG A 67 -21.99 5.65 25.70
C ARG A 67 -21.46 5.05 27.00
N THR A 68 -20.18 4.70 27.06
CA THR A 68 -19.58 3.96 28.19
C THR A 68 -19.85 4.64 29.54
N LEU A 69 -19.62 5.95 29.61
CA LEU A 69 -19.82 6.72 30.84
C LEU A 69 -21.29 7.07 31.11
N GLU A 70 -22.11 7.14 30.07
CA GLU A 70 -23.54 7.50 30.16
C GLU A 70 -24.44 6.29 30.46
N ALA A 71 -24.01 5.09 30.07
CA ALA A 71 -24.77 3.87 30.27
C ALA A 71 -24.81 3.48 31.76
N THR A 72 -26.01 3.21 32.24
CA THR A 72 -26.21 2.58 33.54
C THR A 72 -25.83 1.10 33.45
N ALA A 73 -25.13 0.57 34.44
CA ALA A 73 -24.67 -0.82 34.46
C ALA A 73 -25.21 -1.53 35.70
N THR A 74 -25.88 -2.67 35.51
CA THR A 74 -26.42 -3.48 36.60
C THR A 74 -25.86 -4.90 36.53
N LEU A 75 -25.21 -5.35 37.60
CA LEU A 75 -24.71 -6.71 37.76
C LEU A 75 -25.83 -7.65 38.23
N SER A 76 -25.95 -8.83 37.60
CA SER A 76 -26.87 -9.87 38.05
C SER A 76 -26.49 -10.45 39.42
N VAL A 77 -25.19 -10.45 39.75
CA VAL A 77 -24.65 -10.97 41.03
C VAL A 77 -23.54 -10.04 41.54
N VAL A 78 -23.81 -9.31 42.62
CA VAL A 78 -22.92 -8.27 43.19
C VAL A 78 -21.64 -8.84 43.83
N GLY A 79 -21.61 -10.13 44.16
CA GLY A 79 -20.45 -10.79 44.80
C GLY A 79 -19.40 -11.37 43.86
N ILE A 80 -19.58 -11.24 42.54
CA ILE A 80 -18.68 -11.84 41.54
C ILE A 80 -17.68 -10.81 41.01
N ALA A 81 -18.17 -9.65 40.57
CA ALA A 81 -17.35 -8.58 40.01
C ALA A 81 -17.74 -7.21 40.59
N LYS A 82 -16.78 -6.28 40.64
CA LYS A 82 -17.02 -4.86 40.86
C LYS A 82 -16.87 -4.14 39.53
N LEU A 83 -17.74 -3.18 39.23
CA LEU A 83 -17.53 -2.20 38.16
C LEU A 83 -17.28 -0.82 38.78
N ASN A 84 -16.26 -0.11 38.31
CA ASN A 84 -16.06 1.30 38.67
C ASN A 84 -16.86 2.23 37.72
N ASP A 85 -16.71 3.55 37.91
CA ASP A 85 -17.40 4.56 37.11
C ASP A 85 -16.98 4.56 35.63
N GLU A 86 -15.76 4.09 35.32
CA GLU A 86 -15.23 3.90 33.97
C GLU A 86 -15.62 2.55 33.35
N LYS A 87 -16.52 1.79 34.00
CA LYS A 87 -16.93 0.43 33.60
C LYS A 87 -15.76 -0.56 33.52
N LEU A 88 -14.72 -0.32 34.30
CA LEU A 88 -13.64 -1.27 34.54
C LEU A 88 -14.14 -2.36 35.50
N ALA A 89 -14.19 -3.60 35.03
CA ALA A 89 -14.55 -4.75 35.83
C ALA A 89 -13.32 -5.29 36.57
N THR A 90 -13.44 -5.54 37.88
CA THR A 90 -12.42 -6.20 38.71
C THR A 90 -13.05 -7.38 39.49
N PRO A 91 -12.28 -8.44 39.79
CA PRO A 91 -12.76 -9.58 40.55
C PRO A 91 -13.18 -9.27 41.99
N ILE A 92 -14.22 -9.96 42.46
CA ILE A 92 -14.58 -10.09 43.88
C ILE A 92 -14.66 -11.58 44.27
N GLY A 93 -15.18 -12.43 43.39
CA GLY A 93 -15.34 -13.86 43.65
C GLY A 93 -15.51 -14.68 42.37
N ASN A 94 -15.26 -15.99 42.47
CA ASN A 94 -15.34 -16.90 41.33
C ASN A 94 -16.79 -17.13 40.90
N GLY A 95 -17.04 -17.18 39.59
CA GLY A 95 -18.34 -17.50 39.03
C GLY A 95 -18.62 -16.80 37.70
N THR A 96 -19.90 -16.74 37.32
CA THR A 96 -20.35 -16.02 36.13
C THR A 96 -21.42 -15.01 36.54
N ALA A 97 -21.25 -13.77 36.10
CA ALA A 97 -22.23 -12.71 36.24
C ALA A 97 -22.57 -12.13 34.86
N THR A 98 -23.74 -11.50 34.74
CA THR A 98 -24.13 -10.75 33.56
C THR A 98 -24.24 -9.30 33.94
N VAL A 99 -23.56 -8.42 33.21
CA VAL A 99 -23.76 -6.97 33.31
C VAL A 99 -24.75 -6.55 32.25
N THR A 100 -25.81 -5.89 32.67
CA THR A 100 -26.79 -5.27 31.78
C THR A 100 -26.49 -3.79 31.68
N TYR A 101 -26.15 -3.31 30.49
CA TYR A 101 -25.93 -1.90 30.20
C TYR A 101 -27.19 -1.30 29.58
N ARG A 102 -27.62 -0.14 30.06
CA ARG A 102 -28.80 0.58 29.56
C ARG A 102 -28.50 2.04 29.29
N PHE A 103 -28.97 2.52 28.14
CA PHE A 103 -28.95 3.92 27.74
C PHE A 103 -30.26 4.25 27.02
N GLY A 104 -31.07 5.14 27.59
CA GLY A 104 -32.44 5.35 27.11
C GLY A 104 -33.27 4.05 27.15
N ASP A 105 -33.90 3.73 26.02
CA ASP A 105 -34.68 2.49 25.84
C ASP A 105 -33.82 1.31 25.33
N LEU A 106 -32.53 1.54 25.09
CA LEU A 106 -31.63 0.52 24.57
C LEU A 106 -30.97 -0.27 25.70
N GLU A 107 -30.80 -1.58 25.50
CA GLU A 107 -30.16 -2.50 26.45
C GLU A 107 -29.17 -3.41 25.70
N THR A 108 -28.03 -3.69 26.34
CA THR A 108 -27.11 -4.74 25.91
C THR A 108 -26.55 -5.48 27.12
N ARG A 109 -26.01 -6.68 26.89
CA ARG A 109 -25.55 -7.56 27.97
C ARG A 109 -24.14 -8.05 27.71
N GLN A 110 -23.34 -8.05 28.75
CA GLN A 110 -21.99 -8.60 28.76
C GLN A 110 -21.94 -9.76 29.76
N THR A 111 -21.31 -10.86 29.36
CA THR A 111 -21.04 -11.98 30.28
C THR A 111 -19.68 -11.77 30.93
N ILE A 112 -19.58 -11.85 32.25
CA ILE A 112 -18.32 -11.82 32.99
C ILE A 112 -18.10 -13.17 33.66
N ARG A 113 -17.02 -13.86 33.31
CA ARG A 113 -16.55 -15.07 33.97
C ARG A 113 -15.30 -14.77 34.78
N ILE A 114 -15.31 -15.20 36.03
CA ILE A 114 -14.21 -14.98 36.96
C ILE A 114 -13.77 -16.31 37.53
N ALA A 115 -12.47 -16.58 37.42
CA ALA A 115 -11.78 -17.67 38.08
C ALA A 115 -10.57 -17.14 38.85
N ASN A 116 -10.12 -17.88 39.86
CA ASN A 116 -8.97 -17.55 40.70
C ASN A 116 -8.99 -16.12 41.29
N ALA A 117 -10.15 -15.62 41.70
CA ALA A 117 -10.34 -14.27 42.26
C ALA A 117 -9.52 -13.98 43.54
N ASP A 118 -9.01 -15.02 44.21
CA ASP A 118 -8.19 -14.92 45.42
C ASP A 118 -6.68 -15.10 45.13
N THR A 119 -6.30 -15.29 43.87
CA THR A 119 -4.91 -15.58 43.46
C THR A 119 -4.29 -14.39 42.74
N VAL A 120 -3.18 -13.88 43.27
CA VAL A 120 -2.31 -12.94 42.56
C VAL A 120 -1.11 -13.74 42.03
N PRO A 121 -0.99 -13.98 40.71
CA PRO A 121 0.16 -14.68 40.16
C PRO A 121 1.43 -13.81 40.27
N PRO A 122 2.63 -14.41 40.26
CA PRO A 122 3.88 -13.67 40.15
C PRO A 122 3.93 -12.91 38.82
N ILE A 123 4.73 -11.84 38.77
CA ILE A 123 4.91 -11.04 37.56
C ILE A 123 5.57 -11.89 36.48
N SER A 124 4.92 -11.98 35.32
CA SER A 124 5.43 -12.72 34.18
C SER A 124 6.46 -11.91 33.41
N PHE A 125 7.57 -12.55 33.03
CA PHE A 125 8.55 -11.90 32.19
C PHE A 125 7.97 -11.61 30.79
N ARG A 126 7.39 -12.62 30.15
CA ARG A 126 6.78 -12.53 28.80
C ARG A 126 5.53 -11.66 28.76
N HIS A 127 4.67 -11.74 29.77
CA HIS A 127 3.34 -11.09 29.72
C HIS A 127 3.25 -9.74 30.40
N ASP A 128 4.21 -9.38 31.26
CA ASP A 128 4.19 -8.12 32.01
C ASP A 128 5.46 -7.29 31.80
N VAL A 129 6.64 -7.88 32.00
CA VAL A 129 7.93 -7.15 31.91
C VAL A 129 8.22 -6.73 30.48
N GLU A 130 8.17 -7.66 29.53
CA GLU A 130 8.44 -7.38 28.12
C GLU A 130 7.50 -6.32 27.52
N PRO A 131 6.17 -6.43 27.70
CA PRO A 131 5.25 -5.39 27.24
C PRO A 131 5.52 -4.03 27.85
N VAL A 132 5.89 -3.96 29.14
CA VAL A 132 6.31 -2.69 29.76
C VAL A 132 7.54 -2.12 29.05
N LEU A 133 8.59 -2.92 28.83
CA LEU A 133 9.80 -2.46 28.13
C LEU A 133 9.50 -2.02 26.70
N MET A 134 8.55 -2.68 26.03
CA MET A 134 8.08 -2.30 24.70
C MET A 134 7.29 -0.99 24.70
N LYS A 135 6.30 -0.84 25.59
CA LYS A 135 5.48 0.37 25.74
C LYS A 135 6.33 1.60 26.07
N GLN A 136 7.38 1.42 26.88
CA GLN A 136 8.35 2.47 27.20
C GLN A 136 9.41 2.71 26.10
N GLY A 137 9.34 1.98 24.98
CA GLY A 137 10.24 2.15 23.83
C GLY A 137 11.65 1.60 24.00
N CYS A 138 11.94 0.84 25.06
CA CYS A 138 13.29 0.36 25.39
C CYS A 138 13.84 -0.63 24.34
N ASN A 139 12.99 -1.52 23.83
CA ASN A 139 13.34 -2.57 22.86
C ASN A 139 13.09 -2.16 21.39
N THR A 140 13.04 -0.85 21.10
CA THR A 140 12.89 -0.33 19.73
C THR A 140 14.21 -0.36 18.97
N GLY A 141 14.14 -0.30 17.64
CA GLY A 141 15.31 -0.26 16.75
C GLY A 141 16.20 0.98 16.94
N ALA A 142 15.68 2.06 17.52
CA ALA A 142 16.46 3.24 17.88
C ALA A 142 17.28 3.03 19.17
N CYS A 143 16.87 2.09 20.04
CA CYS A 143 17.39 1.85 21.37
C CYS A 143 17.99 0.44 21.50
N HIS A 144 17.61 -0.32 22.54
CA HIS A 144 18.23 -1.61 22.86
C HIS A 144 17.83 -2.73 21.91
N GLY A 145 16.72 -2.58 21.17
CA GLY A 145 16.31 -3.49 20.09
C GLY A 145 17.07 -3.30 18.77
N SER A 146 18.01 -2.35 18.70
CA SER A 146 18.89 -2.20 17.54
C SER A 146 19.76 -3.46 17.34
N ALA A 147 20.18 -3.74 16.10
CA ALA A 147 20.98 -4.92 15.78
C ALA A 147 22.27 -5.09 16.63
N LYS A 148 22.87 -3.96 17.04
CA LYS A 148 24.07 -3.92 17.90
C LYS A 148 23.75 -3.70 19.39
N GLY A 149 22.49 -3.42 19.75
CA GLY A 149 22.14 -2.89 21.07
C GLY A 149 22.77 -1.52 21.33
N LYS A 150 22.75 -1.09 22.59
CA LYS A 150 23.36 0.17 23.06
C LYS A 150 24.21 -0.07 24.29
N ASN A 151 25.48 0.38 24.24
CA ASN A 151 26.40 0.35 25.39
C ASN A 151 26.51 -1.04 26.06
N GLY A 152 26.62 -2.09 25.24
CA GLY A 152 26.69 -3.48 25.69
C GLY A 152 25.36 -4.08 26.14
N PHE A 153 24.23 -3.36 26.05
CA PHE A 153 22.90 -3.92 26.33
C PHE A 153 22.08 -4.06 25.05
N LYS A 154 21.75 -5.32 24.72
CA LYS A 154 20.98 -5.69 23.54
C LYS A 154 19.73 -6.45 23.96
N MET A 155 18.61 -6.07 23.36
CA MET A 155 17.34 -6.79 23.41
C MET A 155 16.94 -7.18 21.99
N SER A 156 16.00 -8.09 21.87
CA SER A 156 15.29 -8.42 20.65
C SER A 156 14.39 -7.24 20.26
N LEU A 157 14.12 -7.11 18.96
CA LEU A 157 13.29 -6.01 18.48
C LEU A 157 11.83 -6.28 18.83
N PHE A 158 11.20 -5.39 19.59
CA PHE A 158 9.80 -5.53 20.03
C PHE A 158 9.49 -6.86 20.75
N SER A 159 10.44 -7.39 21.53
CA SER A 159 10.26 -8.63 22.32
C SER A 159 9.95 -9.87 21.46
N GLU A 160 10.69 -9.99 20.36
CA GLU A 160 10.68 -11.15 19.47
C GLU A 160 11.23 -12.43 20.13
N ASP A 161 12.24 -12.31 21.00
CA ASP A 161 12.90 -13.46 21.63
C ASP A 161 13.03 -13.24 23.13
N ALA A 162 11.94 -13.55 23.84
CA ALA A 162 11.83 -13.44 25.28
C ALA A 162 12.96 -14.18 26.02
N ARG A 163 13.41 -15.31 25.48
CA ARG A 163 14.48 -16.11 26.11
C ARG A 163 15.82 -15.37 26.07
N ILE A 164 16.18 -14.80 24.91
CA ILE A 164 17.40 -13.99 24.80
C ILE A 164 17.27 -12.71 25.64
N ASP A 165 16.11 -12.09 25.64
CA ASP A 165 15.87 -10.85 26.39
C ASP A 165 15.98 -11.05 27.89
N TYR A 166 15.40 -12.14 28.40
CA TYR A 166 15.54 -12.53 29.81
C TYR A 166 17.02 -12.70 30.19
N VAL A 167 17.79 -13.45 29.39
CA VAL A 167 19.22 -13.69 29.65
C VAL A 167 20.03 -12.39 29.59
N ASN A 168 19.79 -11.55 28.59
CA ASN A 168 20.50 -10.28 28.42
C ASN A 168 20.17 -9.26 29.50
N LEU A 169 18.95 -9.32 30.02
CA LEU A 169 18.52 -8.45 31.10
C LEU A 169 19.09 -8.89 32.45
N THR A 170 19.05 -10.20 32.74
CA THR A 170 19.34 -10.73 34.08
C THR A 170 20.76 -11.24 34.29
N ARG A 171 21.44 -11.74 33.25
CA ARG A 171 22.73 -12.47 33.38
C ARG A 171 23.88 -11.81 32.64
N ASP A 172 23.62 -11.19 31.50
CA ASP A 172 24.65 -10.57 30.68
C ASP A 172 25.41 -9.46 31.44
N GLU A 173 26.67 -9.23 31.05
CA GLU A 173 27.59 -8.30 31.73
C GLU A 173 27.63 -8.51 33.26
N MET A 174 27.74 -9.78 33.68
CA MET A 174 27.80 -10.19 35.10
C MET A 174 26.56 -9.75 35.92
N GLY A 175 25.39 -9.66 35.28
CA GLY A 175 24.13 -9.31 35.94
C GLY A 175 24.02 -7.85 36.36
N ARG A 176 24.90 -6.96 35.89
CA ARG A 176 25.00 -5.54 36.34
C ARG A 176 23.70 -4.73 36.27
N ARG A 177 22.69 -5.19 35.53
CA ARG A 177 21.43 -4.48 35.26
C ARG A 177 20.38 -4.71 36.35
N MET A 178 20.54 -5.79 37.11
CA MET A 178 19.56 -6.29 38.07
C MET A 178 20.22 -6.42 39.44
N ASN A 179 19.58 -5.88 40.47
CA ASN A 179 19.99 -6.04 41.85
C ASN A 179 18.80 -6.52 42.67
N VAL A 180 18.68 -7.84 42.85
CA VAL A 180 17.58 -8.43 43.62
C VAL A 180 17.71 -8.17 45.13
N ALA A 181 18.91 -7.86 45.62
CA ALA A 181 19.16 -7.52 47.03
C ALA A 181 18.77 -6.06 47.35
N ASP A 182 18.92 -5.16 46.39
CA ASP A 182 18.41 -3.79 46.41
C ASP A 182 17.67 -3.49 45.09
N PRO A 183 16.37 -3.86 44.99
CA PRO A 183 15.60 -3.73 43.75
C PRO A 183 15.63 -2.33 43.14
N LYS A 184 15.51 -1.29 43.97
CA LYS A 184 15.56 0.13 43.53
C LYS A 184 16.96 0.55 43.06
N GLY A 185 17.99 -0.16 43.49
CA GLY A 185 19.38 -0.05 43.03
C GLY A 185 19.62 -0.60 41.61
N SER A 186 18.65 -1.29 41.01
CA SER A 186 18.80 -1.88 39.67
C SER A 186 18.93 -0.81 38.58
N LEU A 187 19.94 -0.93 37.72
CA LEU A 187 20.09 -0.02 36.57
C LEU A 187 18.88 -0.06 35.63
N LEU A 188 18.16 -1.19 35.57
CA LEU A 188 16.90 -1.33 34.84
C LEU A 188 15.84 -0.30 35.29
N LEU A 189 15.84 0.08 36.57
CA LEU A 189 14.93 1.10 37.09
C LEU A 189 15.56 2.49 37.07
N GLN A 190 16.82 2.60 37.48
CA GLN A 190 17.48 3.90 37.68
C GLN A 190 17.67 4.70 36.39
N LYS A 191 18.06 4.05 35.29
CA LYS A 191 18.31 4.71 34.01
C LYS A 191 17.05 5.29 33.39
N PRO A 192 15.99 4.50 33.14
CA PRO A 192 14.80 5.04 32.48
C PRO A 192 13.99 6.00 33.35
N SER A 193 14.26 6.06 34.67
CA SER A 193 13.66 7.05 35.58
C SER A 193 14.53 8.28 35.88
N GLY A 194 15.70 8.38 35.25
CA GLY A 194 16.56 9.56 35.31
C GLY A 194 17.39 9.71 36.59
N TRP A 195 17.48 8.66 37.43
CA TRP A 195 18.40 8.64 38.57
C TRP A 195 19.85 8.43 38.15
N VAL A 196 20.06 7.74 37.03
CA VAL A 196 21.36 7.56 36.38
C VAL A 196 21.25 8.05 34.95
N ASP A 197 22.29 8.73 34.46
CA ASP A 197 22.33 9.24 33.09
C ASP A 197 22.03 8.16 32.05
N HIS A 198 21.07 8.49 31.19
CA HIS A 198 20.59 7.62 30.14
C HIS A 198 20.38 8.41 28.85
N ALA A 199 21.07 8.02 27.78
CA ALA A 199 20.95 8.67 26.49
C ALA A 199 19.53 8.56 25.89
N GLY A 200 18.75 7.55 26.27
CA GLY A 200 17.34 7.42 25.88
C GLY A 200 16.38 8.32 26.68
N GLY A 201 16.89 9.15 27.59
CA GLY A 201 16.09 10.05 28.41
C GLY A 201 15.29 9.34 29.51
N VAL A 202 14.38 10.10 30.12
CA VAL A 202 13.41 9.62 31.10
C VAL A 202 12.18 9.11 30.35
N VAL A 203 11.92 7.81 30.46
CA VAL A 203 10.78 7.15 29.82
C VAL A 203 9.77 6.63 30.84
N MET A 204 10.17 6.35 32.09
CA MET A 204 9.25 5.94 33.17
C MET A 204 9.57 6.71 34.46
N ARG A 205 8.57 7.12 35.23
CA ARG A 205 8.75 7.75 36.55
C ARG A 205 8.46 6.75 37.67
N THR A 206 8.95 7.04 38.87
CA THR A 206 8.83 6.14 40.04
C THR A 206 7.41 5.88 40.53
N LYS A 207 6.41 6.62 40.03
CA LYS A 207 4.99 6.45 40.34
C LYS A 207 4.21 5.80 39.20
N ASP A 208 4.87 5.52 38.07
CA ASP A 208 4.19 4.98 36.90
C ASP A 208 3.96 3.48 37.10
N PRO A 209 2.83 2.92 36.63
CA PRO A 209 2.55 1.48 36.73
C PRO A 209 3.65 0.60 36.13
N ALA A 210 4.28 1.08 35.04
CA ALA A 210 5.45 0.44 34.43
C ALA A 210 6.61 0.25 35.41
N TYR A 211 6.93 1.29 36.20
CA TYR A 211 8.00 1.22 37.18
C TYR A 211 7.67 0.22 38.30
N GLU A 212 6.43 0.23 38.80
CA GLU A 212 6.02 -0.70 39.86
C GLU A 212 6.02 -2.16 39.38
N THR A 213 5.59 -2.41 38.14
CA THR A 213 5.63 -3.76 37.53
C THR A 213 7.06 -4.30 37.50
N LEU A 214 8.01 -3.51 36.99
CA LEU A 214 9.41 -3.89 36.94
C LEU A 214 10.01 -4.05 38.34
N LEU A 215 9.68 -3.14 39.27
CA LEU A 215 10.13 -3.21 40.65
C LEU A 215 9.63 -4.47 41.35
N GLN A 216 8.36 -4.83 41.14
CA GLN A 216 7.74 -6.01 41.74
C GLN A 216 8.36 -7.29 41.19
N TRP A 217 8.58 -7.39 39.87
CA TRP A 217 9.31 -8.51 39.27
C TRP A 217 10.72 -8.68 39.86
N ILE A 218 11.45 -7.58 40.09
CA ILE A 218 12.78 -7.63 40.72
C ILE A 218 12.68 -8.11 42.18
N LYS A 219 11.69 -7.63 42.96
CA LYS A 219 11.46 -8.08 44.34
C LYS A 219 11.13 -9.57 44.43
N GLU A 220 10.45 -10.11 43.41
CA GLU A 220 10.14 -11.54 43.28
C GLU A 220 11.34 -12.39 42.83
N GLY A 221 12.50 -11.76 42.64
CA GLY A 221 13.75 -12.42 42.29
C GLY A 221 14.08 -12.41 40.80
N ALA A 222 13.36 -11.62 39.99
CA ALA A 222 13.55 -11.52 38.54
C ALA A 222 13.53 -12.89 37.84
N GLN A 223 12.52 -13.70 38.18
CA GLN A 223 12.39 -15.07 37.67
C GLN A 223 11.97 -15.06 36.18
N ASP A 224 12.42 -16.08 35.44
CA ASP A 224 11.86 -16.40 34.12
C ASP A 224 10.50 -17.06 34.31
N ASP A 225 9.67 -17.03 33.27
CA ASP A 225 8.41 -17.77 33.29
C ASP A 225 8.65 -19.29 33.25
N PRO A 226 7.73 -20.10 33.81
CA PRO A 226 7.79 -21.54 33.69
C PRO A 226 7.63 -22.00 32.23
N SER A 227 8.08 -23.22 31.90
CA SER A 227 8.08 -23.74 30.53
C SER A 227 6.69 -23.93 29.91
N ASP A 228 5.65 -23.99 30.74
CA ASP A 228 4.24 -24.14 30.37
C ASP A 228 3.46 -22.82 30.43
N VAL A 229 4.16 -21.67 30.49
CA VAL A 229 3.52 -20.36 30.40
C VAL A 229 2.66 -20.25 29.14
N ARG A 230 1.43 -19.74 29.30
CA ARG A 230 0.49 -19.54 28.18
C ARG A 230 1.12 -18.69 27.07
N GLU A 231 0.98 -19.10 25.82
CA GLU A 231 1.41 -18.33 24.65
C GLU A 231 0.30 -17.40 24.15
N MET A 232 0.66 -16.20 23.70
CA MET A 232 -0.28 -15.29 23.03
C MET A 232 -0.51 -15.75 21.59
N ILE A 233 -1.77 -15.94 21.22
CA ILE A 233 -2.17 -16.49 19.92
C ILE A 233 -2.76 -15.44 18.96
N SER A 234 -3.41 -14.39 19.49
CA SER A 234 -3.96 -13.32 18.68
C SER A 234 -4.14 -12.02 19.45
N LEU A 235 -4.23 -10.92 18.72
CA LEU A 235 -4.51 -9.57 19.24
C LEU A 235 -5.75 -9.05 18.50
N GLU A 236 -6.60 -8.26 19.16
CA GLU A 236 -7.70 -7.56 18.49
C GLU A 236 -7.96 -6.19 19.10
N ILE A 237 -8.49 -5.28 18.30
CA ILE A 237 -8.99 -3.98 18.75
C ILE A 237 -10.51 -4.00 18.63
N LEU A 238 -11.19 -3.59 19.70
CA LEU A 238 -12.64 -3.50 19.76
C LEU A 238 -13.09 -2.07 20.07
N PRO A 239 -14.10 -1.53 19.37
CA PRO A 239 -14.76 -2.12 18.19
C PRO A 239 -13.81 -2.27 16.99
N LYS A 240 -14.08 -3.25 16.11
CA LYS A 240 -13.28 -3.51 14.89
C LYS A 240 -13.41 -2.42 13.83
N HIS A 241 -14.50 -1.66 13.90
CA HIS A 241 -14.78 -0.51 13.08
C HIS A 241 -15.61 0.48 13.91
N PHE A 242 -15.39 1.77 13.71
CA PHE A 242 -16.26 2.82 14.24
C PHE A 242 -16.38 3.99 13.26
N VAL A 243 -17.56 4.62 13.25
CA VAL A 243 -17.90 5.76 12.39
C VAL A 243 -18.22 6.95 13.28
N LEU A 244 -17.41 7.99 13.21
CA LEU A 244 -17.58 9.23 13.97
C LEU A 244 -18.19 10.30 13.07
N GLU A 245 -19.08 11.12 13.60
CA GLU A 245 -19.68 12.23 12.86
C GLU A 245 -19.27 13.57 13.49
N GLY A 246 -18.59 14.41 12.72
CA GLY A 246 -18.04 15.69 13.16
C GLY A 246 -16.64 15.59 13.78
N GLU A 247 -16.03 16.75 13.97
CA GLU A 247 -14.69 16.86 14.56
C GLU A 247 -14.76 16.81 16.10
N ARG A 248 -13.64 16.40 16.72
CA ARG A 248 -13.45 16.36 18.18
C ARG A 248 -14.42 15.45 18.93
N LYS A 249 -15.05 14.50 18.25
CA LYS A 249 -15.81 13.44 18.91
C LYS A 249 -14.83 12.40 19.45
N THR A 250 -15.11 11.92 20.65
CA THR A 250 -14.29 10.90 21.30
C THR A 250 -14.95 9.54 21.22
N HIS A 251 -14.14 8.51 21.16
CA HIS A 251 -14.56 7.12 21.25
C HIS A 251 -13.47 6.31 21.97
N ARG A 252 -13.83 5.22 22.64
CA ARG A 252 -12.85 4.33 23.26
C ARG A 252 -12.61 3.08 22.44
N ALA A 253 -11.37 2.61 22.45
CA ALA A 253 -10.98 1.31 21.91
C ALA A 253 -10.33 0.49 23.03
N VAL A 254 -10.56 -0.82 22.99
CA VAL A 254 -9.92 -1.79 23.89
C VAL A 254 -9.10 -2.75 23.05
N VAL A 255 -7.89 -3.07 23.52
CA VAL A 255 -7.01 -4.04 22.89
C VAL A 255 -7.01 -5.32 23.71
N LEU A 256 -7.37 -6.45 23.09
CA LEU A 256 -7.44 -7.75 23.73
C LEU A 256 -6.38 -8.70 23.19
N ALA A 257 -5.55 -9.21 24.09
CA ALA A 257 -4.64 -10.32 23.82
C ALA A 257 -5.32 -11.63 24.20
N HIS A 258 -5.37 -12.58 23.26
CA HIS A 258 -5.91 -13.92 23.46
C HIS A 258 -4.76 -14.91 23.62
N TYR A 259 -4.92 -15.87 24.53
CA TYR A 259 -3.89 -16.84 24.90
C TYR A 259 -4.31 -18.29 24.58
N SER A 260 -3.31 -19.15 24.46
CA SER A 260 -3.43 -20.59 24.13
C SER A 260 -4.23 -21.41 25.14
N ASP A 261 -4.40 -20.93 26.38
CA ASP A 261 -5.26 -21.53 27.40
C ASP A 261 -6.73 -21.11 27.27
N GLY A 262 -7.08 -20.32 26.24
CA GLY A 262 -8.41 -19.80 25.98
C GLY A 262 -8.75 -18.52 26.73
N THR A 263 -7.84 -18.00 27.57
CA THR A 263 -8.06 -16.75 28.30
C THR A 263 -7.79 -15.53 27.42
N ALA A 264 -8.39 -14.39 27.77
CA ALA A 264 -8.12 -13.10 27.16
C ALA A 264 -7.73 -12.06 28.22
N ARG A 265 -6.88 -11.09 27.85
CA ARG A 265 -6.44 -10.00 28.72
C ARG A 265 -6.64 -8.67 28.02
N ASP A 266 -7.19 -7.69 28.73
CA ASP A 266 -7.13 -6.28 28.34
C ASP A 266 -5.69 -5.80 28.46
N VAL A 267 -5.09 -5.50 27.31
CA VAL A 267 -3.70 -5.05 27.18
C VAL A 267 -3.62 -3.63 26.63
N THR A 268 -4.72 -2.87 26.69
CA THR A 268 -4.80 -1.52 26.11
C THR A 268 -3.68 -0.62 26.64
N ASP A 269 -3.47 -0.58 27.95
CA ASP A 269 -2.43 0.27 28.58
C ASP A 269 -0.99 -0.23 28.35
N LEU A 270 -0.85 -1.51 27.99
CA LEU A 270 0.44 -2.13 27.66
C LEU A 270 0.73 -2.11 26.16
N SER A 271 -0.25 -1.69 25.34
CA SER A 271 -0.12 -1.67 23.89
C SER A 271 0.47 -0.35 23.42
N VAL A 272 1.34 -0.41 22.40
CA VAL A 272 1.74 0.78 21.65
C VAL A 272 0.63 1.10 20.67
N LEU A 273 -0.01 2.26 20.85
CA LEU A 273 -1.12 2.74 20.03
C LEU A 273 -0.65 3.87 19.11
N SER A 274 -1.11 3.86 17.87
CA SER A 274 -0.85 4.92 16.90
C SER A 274 -1.93 4.97 15.84
N THR A 275 -1.99 6.02 15.04
CA THR A 275 -2.82 6.04 13.82
C THR A 275 -1.95 6.22 12.59
N ASN A 276 -2.48 5.87 11.42
CA ASN A 276 -1.80 6.15 10.16
C ASN A 276 -2.07 7.58 9.62
N ASP A 277 -3.05 8.30 10.19
CA ASP A 277 -3.40 9.67 9.83
C ASP A 277 -4.00 10.43 11.02
N ASP A 278 -3.13 11.13 11.76
CA ASP A 278 -3.49 11.94 12.93
C ASP A 278 -4.35 13.18 12.58
N THR A 279 -4.53 13.50 11.28
CA THR A 279 -5.44 14.57 10.85
C THR A 279 -6.89 14.10 10.79
N VAL A 280 -7.12 12.80 10.63
CA VAL A 280 -8.45 12.17 10.61
C VAL A 280 -8.77 11.56 11.97
N LEU A 281 -7.83 10.88 12.62
CA LEU A 281 -8.06 10.26 13.92
C LEU A 281 -6.80 10.36 14.78
N LYS A 282 -6.92 10.82 16.03
CA LYS A 282 -5.82 10.76 17.01
C LYS A 282 -6.13 9.70 18.05
N VAL A 283 -5.11 9.08 18.64
CA VAL A 283 -5.24 8.17 19.77
C VAL A 283 -4.30 8.55 20.90
N ASP A 284 -4.76 8.43 22.14
CA ASP A 284 -3.92 8.57 23.33
C ASP A 284 -3.52 7.21 23.93
N ASP A 285 -2.65 7.22 24.95
CA ASP A 285 -2.14 6.00 25.58
C ASP A 285 -3.22 5.16 26.30
N SER A 286 -4.42 5.72 26.56
CA SER A 286 -5.53 5.03 27.21
C SER A 286 -6.42 4.27 26.23
N GLY A 287 -6.19 4.42 24.92
CA GLY A 287 -7.08 3.90 23.88
C GLY A 287 -8.27 4.81 23.57
N THR A 288 -8.25 6.06 24.04
CA THR A 288 -9.26 7.05 23.63
C THR A 288 -8.85 7.63 22.29
N VAL A 289 -9.73 7.52 21.31
CA VAL A 289 -9.57 8.14 19.99
C VAL A 289 -10.37 9.43 19.88
N THR A 290 -9.88 10.37 19.09
CA THR A 290 -10.53 11.67 18.83
C THR A 290 -10.60 11.93 17.33
N SER A 291 -11.79 12.22 16.80
CA SER A 291 -11.96 12.56 15.38
C SER A 291 -11.35 13.93 15.04
N GLY A 292 -10.74 14.01 13.87
CA GLY A 292 -10.29 15.24 13.23
C GLY A 292 -11.14 15.55 12.01
N THR A 293 -10.50 15.77 10.87
CA THR A 293 -11.17 16.10 9.60
C THR A 293 -11.85 14.88 8.97
N ARG A 294 -12.78 15.12 8.03
CA ARG A 294 -13.43 14.09 7.22
C ARG A 294 -12.41 13.18 6.55
N GLY A 295 -12.57 11.87 6.69
CA GLY A 295 -11.68 10.89 6.05
C GLY A 295 -11.77 9.49 6.64
N GLU A 296 -10.81 8.66 6.24
CA GLU A 296 -10.61 7.30 6.76
C GLU A 296 -9.21 7.19 7.37
N ALA A 297 -9.11 6.61 8.56
CA ALA A 297 -7.87 6.27 9.23
C ALA A 297 -7.94 4.89 9.86
N TYR A 298 -6.78 4.35 10.24
CA TYR A 298 -6.66 3.07 10.92
C TYR A 298 -5.95 3.28 12.25
N LEU A 299 -6.61 2.88 13.34
CA LEU A 299 -6.02 2.75 14.67
C LEU A 299 -5.18 1.48 14.69
N LEU A 300 -3.89 1.59 14.97
CA LEU A 300 -2.96 0.48 15.11
C LEU A 300 -2.69 0.23 16.60
N ALA A 301 -2.72 -1.05 16.99
CA ALA A 301 -2.25 -1.51 18.30
C ALA A 301 -1.17 -2.56 18.11
N ARG A 302 -0.06 -2.40 18.82
CA ARG A 302 1.00 -3.40 18.95
C ARG A 302 1.10 -3.89 20.38
N PHE A 303 1.15 -5.20 20.55
CA PHE A 303 1.41 -5.87 21.81
C PHE A 303 2.25 -7.14 21.55
N GLY A 304 3.45 -7.19 22.12
CA GLY A 304 4.45 -8.22 21.77
C GLY A 304 4.77 -8.22 20.27
N GLN A 305 4.75 -9.40 19.66
CA GLN A 305 5.06 -9.60 18.24
C GLN A 305 3.88 -9.32 17.30
N LEU A 306 2.68 -9.04 17.85
CA LEU A 306 1.48 -8.84 17.05
C LEU A 306 1.17 -7.36 16.90
N ALA A 307 0.75 -7.00 15.68
CA ALA A 307 0.18 -5.71 15.37
C ALA A 307 -1.16 -5.92 14.65
N VAL A 308 -2.18 -5.17 15.06
CA VAL A 308 -3.52 -5.21 14.44
C VAL A 308 -4.03 -3.80 14.24
N ILE A 309 -5.04 -3.67 13.38
CA ILE A 309 -5.67 -2.41 13.06
C ILE A 309 -7.19 -2.46 13.26
N SER A 310 -7.79 -1.31 13.54
CA SER A 310 -9.23 -1.06 13.52
C SER A 310 -9.52 0.15 12.66
N GLN A 311 -10.56 0.07 11.83
CA GLN A 311 -10.90 1.12 10.88
C GLN A 311 -11.74 2.21 11.57
N ALA A 312 -11.38 3.46 11.31
CA ALA A 312 -12.13 4.64 11.73
C ALA A 312 -12.54 5.46 10.52
N ILE A 313 -13.83 5.77 10.42
CA ILE A 313 -14.36 6.69 9.42
C ILE A 313 -14.84 7.94 10.13
N VAL A 314 -14.42 9.11 9.66
CA VAL A 314 -14.92 10.41 10.15
C VAL A 314 -15.76 11.05 9.05
N LEU A 315 -17.05 11.21 9.34
CA LEU A 315 -18.04 11.82 8.46
C LEU A 315 -18.26 13.29 8.83
N PRO A 316 -18.54 14.17 7.85
CA PRO A 316 -18.99 15.53 8.14
C PRO A 316 -20.41 15.49 8.73
N GLU A 317 -20.71 16.49 9.58
CA GLU A 317 -22.09 16.73 10.02
C GLU A 317 -22.98 17.14 8.81
N GLY A 318 -24.29 16.93 8.90
CA GLY A 318 -25.25 17.40 7.88
C GLY A 318 -25.84 16.33 6.96
N GLY A 319 -25.62 15.04 7.23
CA GLY A 319 -26.23 13.94 6.48
C GLY A 319 -25.58 13.64 5.14
N GLN A 320 -26.21 12.76 4.35
CA GLN A 320 -25.71 12.35 3.03
C GLN A 320 -25.85 13.49 2.00
N PRO A 321 -24.80 13.83 1.23
CA PRO A 321 -24.91 14.80 0.15
C PRO A 321 -25.80 14.26 -0.98
N GLU A 322 -26.36 15.17 -1.76
CA GLU A 322 -27.08 14.81 -2.99
C GLU A 322 -26.12 14.16 -4.00
N TRP A 323 -26.48 12.99 -4.51
CA TRP A 323 -25.67 12.27 -5.48
C TRP A 323 -25.90 12.86 -6.89
N PRO A 324 -24.85 13.24 -7.63
CA PRO A 324 -25.02 13.82 -8.97
C PRO A 324 -25.72 12.85 -9.94
N GLU A 325 -26.73 13.32 -10.68
CA GLU A 325 -27.52 12.49 -11.61
C GLU A 325 -26.67 11.88 -12.73
N GLU A 326 -25.65 12.60 -13.18
CA GLU A 326 -24.72 12.19 -14.22
C GLU A 326 -23.68 11.15 -13.74
N ALA A 327 -23.51 10.99 -12.43
CA ALA A 327 -22.58 10.03 -11.84
C ALA A 327 -23.17 8.61 -11.85
N VAL A 328 -23.32 8.06 -13.06
CA VAL A 328 -23.79 6.70 -13.33
C VAL A 328 -22.60 5.77 -13.57
N ALA A 329 -22.56 4.65 -12.85
CA ALA A 329 -21.50 3.65 -12.98
C ALA A 329 -21.47 3.07 -14.41
N ARG A 330 -20.30 3.07 -15.05
CA ARG A 330 -20.11 2.52 -16.41
C ARG A 330 -19.63 1.07 -16.38
N ASN A 331 -18.95 0.67 -15.32
CA ASN A 331 -18.50 -0.69 -15.08
C ASN A 331 -18.31 -0.95 -13.59
N TYR A 332 -17.81 -2.13 -13.26
CA TYR A 332 -17.58 -2.56 -11.88
C TYR A 332 -16.59 -1.68 -11.10
N VAL A 333 -15.66 -0.98 -11.77
CA VAL A 333 -14.74 -0.06 -11.08
C VAL A 333 -15.57 1.04 -10.43
N ASP A 334 -16.45 1.67 -11.20
CA ASP A 334 -17.31 2.74 -10.73
C ASP A 334 -18.27 2.26 -9.64
N GLU A 335 -18.83 1.05 -9.78
CA GLU A 335 -19.73 0.49 -8.77
C GLU A 335 -19.05 0.39 -7.39
N ARG A 336 -17.80 -0.08 -7.35
CA ARG A 336 -17.04 -0.23 -6.09
C ARG A 336 -16.59 1.12 -5.54
N ILE A 337 -16.10 2.02 -6.40
CA ILE A 337 -15.70 3.37 -5.99
C ILE A 337 -16.92 4.14 -5.45
N PHE A 338 -18.03 4.16 -6.19
CA PHE A 338 -19.22 4.90 -5.78
C PHE A 338 -19.83 4.36 -4.49
N ALA A 339 -19.80 3.04 -4.26
CA ALA A 339 -20.21 2.47 -2.98
C ALA A 339 -19.37 3.03 -1.81
N LYS A 340 -18.04 3.11 -1.98
CA LYS A 340 -17.14 3.69 -0.97
C LYS A 340 -17.39 5.19 -0.76
N LEU A 341 -17.52 5.96 -1.84
CA LEU A 341 -17.77 7.40 -1.77
C LEU A 341 -19.07 7.72 -1.02
N LYS A 342 -20.15 6.97 -1.27
CA LYS A 342 -21.42 7.10 -0.53
C LYS A 342 -21.25 6.82 0.96
N ASN A 343 -20.47 5.81 1.33
CA ASN A 343 -20.18 5.52 2.73
C ASN A 343 -19.40 6.65 3.42
N LEU A 344 -18.58 7.38 2.66
CA LEU A 344 -17.77 8.51 3.15
C LEU A 344 -18.46 9.87 3.02
N ARG A 345 -19.70 9.94 2.51
CA ARG A 345 -20.40 11.19 2.18
C ARG A 345 -19.57 12.09 1.24
N LEU A 346 -18.92 11.45 0.28
CA LEU A 346 -18.20 12.09 -0.80
C LEU A 346 -18.99 11.92 -2.09
N VAL A 347 -18.97 12.95 -2.94
CA VAL A 347 -19.52 12.89 -4.30
C VAL A 347 -18.36 12.87 -5.30
N PRO A 348 -18.47 12.09 -6.39
CA PRO A 348 -17.44 12.06 -7.41
C PRO A 348 -17.39 13.39 -8.16
N ALA A 349 -16.20 13.76 -8.62
CA ALA A 349 -15.99 14.91 -9.49
C ALA A 349 -16.73 14.73 -10.82
N GLU A 350 -16.90 15.84 -11.53
CA GLU A 350 -17.50 15.83 -12.87
C GLU A 350 -16.57 15.09 -13.84
N ILE A 351 -17.11 14.59 -14.95
CA ILE A 351 -16.28 14.06 -16.03
C ILE A 351 -15.48 15.21 -16.64
N CYS A 352 -14.18 14.99 -16.89
CA CYS A 352 -13.32 16.01 -17.51
C CYS A 352 -13.76 16.33 -18.95
N SER A 353 -13.37 17.52 -19.44
CA SER A 353 -13.64 17.91 -20.82
C SER A 353 -12.90 17.02 -21.82
N ASP A 354 -13.28 17.07 -23.09
CA ASP A 354 -12.66 16.26 -24.13
C ASP A 354 -11.19 16.64 -24.39
N GLU A 355 -10.83 17.91 -24.23
CA GLU A 355 -9.45 18.40 -24.33
C GLU A 355 -8.56 17.80 -23.23
N ILE A 356 -9.07 17.75 -21.99
CA ILE A 356 -8.38 17.12 -20.87
C ILE A 356 -8.27 15.61 -21.11
N PHE A 357 -9.38 14.97 -21.51
CA PHE A 357 -9.43 13.53 -21.73
C PHE A 357 -8.43 13.08 -22.79
N VAL A 358 -8.41 13.71 -23.97
CA VAL A 358 -7.52 13.31 -25.08
C VAL A 358 -6.05 13.46 -24.68
N ARG A 359 -5.69 14.54 -24.01
CA ARG A 359 -4.31 14.73 -23.52
C ARG A 359 -3.94 13.66 -22.50
N ARG A 360 -4.81 13.44 -21.50
CA ARG A 360 -4.57 12.51 -20.40
C ARG A 360 -4.40 11.08 -20.89
N VAL A 361 -5.31 10.61 -21.74
CA VAL A 361 -5.33 9.21 -22.19
C VAL A 361 -4.14 8.89 -23.09
N TYR A 362 -3.70 9.83 -23.93
CA TYR A 362 -2.46 9.70 -24.71
C TYR A 362 -1.23 9.59 -23.80
N LEU A 363 -1.10 10.49 -22.81
CA LEU A 363 0.02 10.46 -21.88
C LEU A 363 0.02 9.20 -21.00
N ASP A 364 -1.14 8.73 -20.56
CA ASP A 364 -1.23 7.56 -19.67
C ASP A 364 -1.03 6.22 -20.38
N ILE A 365 -1.61 6.04 -21.57
CA ILE A 365 -1.59 4.76 -22.30
C ILE A 365 -0.31 4.62 -23.13
N VAL A 366 0.10 5.68 -23.84
CA VAL A 366 1.20 5.64 -24.81
C VAL A 366 2.39 6.56 -24.49
N GLY A 367 2.28 7.37 -23.43
CA GLY A 367 3.36 8.23 -22.93
C GLY A 367 3.84 9.29 -23.91
N VAL A 368 2.97 9.74 -24.81
CA VAL A 368 3.23 10.86 -25.73
C VAL A 368 2.05 11.81 -25.73
N LEU A 369 2.27 13.05 -26.16
CA LEU A 369 1.18 13.97 -26.47
C LEU A 369 0.57 13.61 -27.84
N PRO A 370 -0.75 13.77 -28.03
CA PRO A 370 -1.37 13.62 -29.34
C PRO A 370 -0.83 14.67 -30.32
N THR A 371 -0.84 14.36 -31.61
CA THR A 371 -0.59 15.39 -32.62
C THR A 371 -1.74 16.40 -32.69
N VAL A 372 -1.51 17.53 -33.34
CA VAL A 372 -2.55 18.56 -33.55
C VAL A 372 -3.70 18.00 -34.38
N GLU A 373 -3.39 17.16 -35.37
CA GLU A 373 -4.38 16.49 -36.22
C GLU A 373 -5.18 15.46 -35.43
N GLU A 374 -4.52 14.64 -34.60
CA GLU A 374 -5.19 13.65 -33.75
C GLU A 374 -6.14 14.32 -32.75
N THR A 375 -5.67 15.41 -32.11
CA THR A 375 -6.48 16.23 -31.22
C THR A 375 -7.70 16.81 -31.94
N THR A 376 -7.48 17.46 -33.09
CA THR A 376 -8.56 18.10 -33.86
C THR A 376 -9.59 17.08 -34.36
N ARG A 377 -9.14 15.89 -34.79
CA ARG A 377 -10.00 14.77 -35.17
C ARG A 377 -10.87 14.32 -33.99
N PHE A 378 -10.29 14.14 -32.82
CA PHE A 378 -11.04 13.71 -31.64
C PHE A 378 -12.05 14.76 -31.14
N LEU A 379 -11.67 16.04 -31.13
CA LEU A 379 -12.54 17.13 -30.70
C LEU A 379 -13.70 17.39 -31.67
N SER A 380 -13.52 17.09 -32.95
CA SER A 380 -14.59 17.20 -33.96
C SER A 380 -15.51 15.98 -34.04
N ASP A 381 -15.12 14.85 -33.46
CA ASP A 381 -15.97 13.67 -33.37
C ASP A 381 -17.08 13.89 -32.33
N SER A 382 -18.33 13.66 -32.74
CA SER A 382 -19.54 13.78 -31.92
C SER A 382 -20.18 12.43 -31.60
N THR A 383 -19.53 11.32 -31.97
CA THR A 383 -20.03 9.98 -31.66
C THR A 383 -20.00 9.73 -30.14
N PRO A 384 -21.07 9.15 -29.54
CA PRO A 384 -21.14 8.93 -28.09
C PRO A 384 -20.04 8.02 -27.53
N ASP A 385 -19.45 7.16 -28.36
CA ASP A 385 -18.45 6.16 -27.99
C ASP A 385 -17.01 6.57 -28.38
N LYS A 386 -16.77 7.82 -28.82
CA LYS A 386 -15.46 8.29 -29.27
C LYS A 386 -14.32 8.07 -28.25
N ARG A 387 -14.61 8.20 -26.95
CA ARG A 387 -13.64 7.97 -25.87
C ARG A 387 -13.20 6.51 -25.80
N ALA A 388 -14.15 5.57 -25.88
CA ALA A 388 -13.87 4.14 -25.88
C ALA A 388 -13.09 3.73 -27.14
N LYS A 389 -13.47 4.26 -28.32
CA LYS A 389 -12.74 4.06 -29.58
C LYS A 389 -11.31 4.57 -29.51
N LEU A 390 -11.08 5.75 -28.93
CA LEU A 390 -9.73 6.29 -28.77
C LEU A 390 -8.89 5.41 -27.83
N ILE A 391 -9.46 4.92 -26.73
CA ILE A 391 -8.77 3.98 -25.83
C ILE A 391 -8.35 2.72 -26.62
N ASP A 392 -9.25 2.16 -27.43
CA ASP A 392 -8.96 0.98 -28.23
C ASP A 392 -7.86 1.24 -29.28
N GLU A 393 -7.90 2.40 -29.97
CA GLU A 393 -6.84 2.83 -30.91
C GLU A 393 -5.48 2.97 -30.22
N LEU A 394 -5.46 3.58 -29.03
CA LEU A 394 -4.22 3.82 -28.27
C LEU A 394 -3.62 2.55 -27.69
N LEU A 395 -4.44 1.56 -27.34
CA LEU A 395 -3.91 0.26 -26.93
C LEU A 395 -3.11 -0.35 -28.07
N ASP A 396 -3.61 -0.34 -29.31
CA ASP A 396 -2.95 -0.96 -30.47
C ASP A 396 -1.71 -0.21 -30.98
N ARG A 397 -1.38 0.94 -30.41
CA ARG A 397 -0.19 1.73 -30.77
C ARG A 397 1.11 1.02 -30.40
N PRO A 398 2.18 1.16 -31.21
CA PRO A 398 3.50 0.61 -30.89
C PRO A 398 4.13 1.25 -29.65
N GLU A 399 3.67 2.42 -29.24
CA GLU A 399 4.15 3.10 -28.03
C GLU A 399 3.64 2.48 -26.72
N PHE A 400 2.45 1.86 -26.72
CA PHE A 400 1.90 1.19 -25.54
C PHE A 400 2.88 0.16 -24.93
N PRO A 401 3.41 -0.82 -25.69
CA PRO A 401 4.36 -1.77 -25.15
C PRO A 401 5.69 -1.14 -24.71
N GLU A 402 6.09 0.02 -25.27
CA GLU A 402 7.32 0.70 -24.85
C GLU A 402 7.20 1.26 -23.41
N ILE A 403 6.04 1.80 -23.04
CA ILE A 403 5.78 2.30 -21.68
C ILE A 403 5.82 1.18 -20.67
N TRP A 404 5.15 0.07 -20.96
CA TRP A 404 5.16 -1.09 -20.06
C TRP A 404 6.52 -1.77 -20.00
N ALA A 405 7.24 -1.87 -21.12
CA ALA A 405 8.62 -2.36 -21.11
C ALA A 405 9.54 -1.48 -20.25
N MET A 406 9.43 -0.15 -20.34
CA MET A 406 10.21 0.77 -19.51
C MET A 406 9.89 0.59 -18.02
N LYS A 407 8.61 0.52 -17.65
CA LYS A 407 8.18 0.31 -16.25
C LYS A 407 8.67 -1.00 -15.68
N TRP A 408 8.54 -2.08 -16.45
CA TRP A 408 9.03 -3.39 -16.05
C TRP A 408 10.55 -3.46 -16.03
N ALA A 409 11.24 -2.70 -16.89
CA ALA A 409 12.68 -2.60 -16.86
C ALA A 409 13.19 -1.95 -15.55
N ASP A 410 12.43 -1.03 -14.96
CA ASP A 410 12.72 -0.49 -13.62
C ASP A 410 12.58 -1.59 -12.55
N LEU A 411 11.45 -2.30 -12.53
CA LEU A 411 11.17 -3.38 -11.56
C LEU A 411 12.14 -4.56 -11.66
N LEU A 412 12.67 -4.80 -12.86
CA LEU A 412 13.54 -5.93 -13.16
C LEU A 412 15.03 -5.54 -13.22
N LYS A 413 15.36 -4.33 -12.75
CA LYS A 413 16.74 -3.82 -12.62
C LYS A 413 17.54 -3.90 -13.93
N VAL A 414 16.92 -3.58 -15.06
CA VAL A 414 17.57 -3.63 -16.39
C VAL A 414 18.59 -2.51 -16.51
N LYS A 415 19.87 -2.84 -16.28
CA LYS A 415 21.01 -1.92 -16.43
C LYS A 415 22.30 -2.69 -16.66
N ALA A 416 23.31 -2.04 -17.24
CA ALA A 416 24.63 -2.66 -17.33
C ALA A 416 25.30 -2.68 -15.94
N THR A 417 25.90 -3.81 -15.56
CA THR A 417 26.67 -3.97 -14.31
C THR A 417 28.03 -4.63 -14.60
N ASN A 418 28.82 -4.96 -13.56
CA ASN A 418 30.04 -5.75 -13.74
C ASN A 418 29.73 -7.18 -14.17
N GLU A 419 28.56 -7.70 -13.79
CA GLU A 419 28.06 -9.05 -14.06
C GLU A 419 27.25 -9.10 -15.36
N LEU A 420 26.51 -8.03 -15.67
CA LEU A 420 25.67 -7.92 -16.86
C LEU A 420 26.30 -7.02 -17.93
N ASP A 421 26.90 -7.64 -18.95
CA ASP A 421 27.43 -6.94 -20.13
C ASP A 421 26.35 -6.13 -20.86
N ARG A 422 26.75 -5.02 -21.50
CA ARG A 422 25.84 -4.13 -22.25
C ARG A 422 25.03 -4.87 -23.32
N LYS A 423 25.63 -5.82 -24.03
CA LYS A 423 24.92 -6.61 -25.05
C LYS A 423 23.81 -7.45 -24.42
N ALA A 424 24.09 -8.12 -23.29
CA ALA A 424 23.10 -8.90 -22.57
C ALA A 424 21.97 -8.00 -22.02
N MET A 425 22.32 -6.84 -21.47
CA MET A 425 21.35 -5.84 -21.00
C MET A 425 20.39 -5.40 -22.13
N HIS A 426 20.91 -5.07 -23.32
CA HIS A 426 20.05 -4.69 -24.44
C HIS A 426 19.14 -5.84 -24.87
N ARG A 427 19.66 -7.08 -24.95
CA ARG A 427 18.84 -8.27 -25.24
C ARG A 427 17.73 -8.47 -24.20
N TYR A 428 18.03 -8.20 -22.93
CA TYR A 428 17.05 -8.31 -21.85
C TYR A 428 15.93 -7.27 -21.99
N ASN A 429 16.29 -6.02 -22.28
CA ASN A 429 15.32 -4.97 -22.60
C ASN A 429 14.48 -5.29 -23.85
N ASP A 430 15.11 -5.84 -24.90
CA ASP A 430 14.41 -6.21 -26.14
C ASP A 430 13.39 -7.33 -25.89
N TRP A 431 13.74 -8.33 -25.06
CA TRP A 431 12.80 -9.38 -24.65
C TRP A 431 11.58 -8.84 -23.88
N LEU A 432 11.76 -7.82 -23.04
CA LEU A 432 10.63 -7.16 -22.38
C LEU A 432 9.73 -6.47 -23.41
N ARG A 433 10.31 -5.71 -24.33
CA ARG A 433 9.55 -5.04 -25.40
C ARG A 433 8.78 -6.04 -26.27
N GLU A 434 9.42 -7.14 -26.65
CA GLU A 434 8.79 -8.20 -27.43
C GLU A 434 7.65 -8.87 -26.64
N SER A 435 7.82 -9.09 -25.34
CA SER A 435 6.77 -9.66 -24.50
C SER A 435 5.51 -8.78 -24.46
N PHE A 436 5.67 -7.45 -24.34
CA PHE A 436 4.51 -6.54 -24.38
C PHE A 436 3.96 -6.32 -25.79
N SER A 437 4.81 -6.27 -26.82
CA SER A 437 4.35 -6.05 -28.20
C SER A 437 3.54 -7.24 -28.73
N SER A 438 3.90 -8.46 -28.31
CA SER A 438 3.16 -9.69 -28.62
C SER A 438 1.93 -9.93 -27.71
N ASN A 439 1.62 -8.99 -26.80
CA ASN A 439 0.58 -9.13 -25.78
C ASN A 439 0.71 -10.44 -24.97
N LYS A 440 1.93 -10.80 -24.58
CA LYS A 440 2.19 -12.00 -23.78
C LYS A 440 1.44 -11.90 -22.44
N PRO A 441 0.67 -12.94 -22.05
CA PRO A 441 0.10 -13.03 -20.70
C PRO A 441 1.14 -12.78 -19.62
N LEU A 442 0.83 -11.91 -18.65
CA LEU A 442 1.81 -11.50 -17.63
C LEU A 442 2.29 -12.69 -16.79
N ASP A 443 1.40 -13.63 -16.50
CA ASP A 443 1.73 -14.86 -15.78
C ASP A 443 2.72 -15.74 -16.57
N GLN A 444 2.53 -15.86 -17.88
CA GLN A 444 3.46 -16.55 -18.76
C GLN A 444 4.83 -15.84 -18.78
N MET A 445 4.84 -14.52 -18.92
CA MET A 445 6.08 -13.73 -18.89
C MET A 445 6.86 -13.96 -17.59
N VAL A 446 6.16 -14.00 -16.44
CA VAL A 446 6.78 -14.25 -15.13
C VAL A 446 7.27 -15.70 -15.00
N ARG A 447 6.52 -16.69 -15.47
CA ARG A 447 6.97 -18.09 -15.50
C ARG A 447 8.23 -18.26 -16.35
N GLU A 448 8.27 -17.68 -17.54
CA GLU A 448 9.44 -17.67 -18.42
C GLU A 448 10.65 -17.01 -17.75
N LEU A 449 10.43 -15.88 -17.06
CA LEU A 449 11.49 -15.17 -16.34
C LEU A 449 12.13 -16.03 -15.25
N LEU A 450 11.31 -16.57 -14.34
CA LEU A 450 11.77 -17.32 -13.16
C LEU A 450 12.36 -18.68 -13.51
N THR A 451 11.86 -19.33 -14.56
CA THR A 451 12.33 -20.67 -14.99
C THR A 451 13.40 -20.63 -16.08
N SER A 452 13.84 -19.44 -16.49
CA SER A 452 14.83 -19.27 -17.56
C SER A 452 16.15 -19.99 -17.27
N GLU A 453 16.75 -20.60 -18.29
CA GLU A 453 18.06 -21.27 -18.26
C GLU A 453 18.80 -21.07 -19.58
N GLY A 454 20.11 -21.32 -19.59
CA GLY A 454 20.95 -21.22 -20.79
C GLY A 454 21.80 -19.95 -20.84
N GLY A 455 22.34 -19.65 -22.01
CA GLY A 455 23.25 -18.52 -22.24
C GLY A 455 22.49 -17.20 -22.26
N ASN A 456 22.94 -16.21 -21.47
CA ASN A 456 22.24 -14.95 -21.27
C ASN A 456 22.19 -14.02 -22.50
N PHE A 457 22.94 -14.35 -23.57
CA PHE A 457 22.80 -13.73 -24.89
C PHE A 457 21.72 -14.36 -25.78
N THR A 458 21.44 -15.65 -25.59
CA THR A 458 20.49 -16.43 -26.40
C THR A 458 19.14 -16.61 -25.70
N GLN A 459 19.13 -16.57 -24.36
CA GLN A 459 17.95 -16.63 -23.51
C GLN A 459 17.90 -15.39 -22.62
N PRO A 460 17.38 -14.25 -23.12
CA PRO A 460 17.57 -12.96 -22.46
C PRO A 460 16.92 -12.85 -21.06
N ALA A 461 15.86 -13.60 -20.80
CA ALA A 461 15.20 -13.66 -19.49
C ALA A 461 16.14 -14.12 -18.35
N VAL A 462 17.19 -14.89 -18.67
CA VAL A 462 18.24 -15.30 -17.71
C VAL A 462 18.91 -14.10 -17.04
N ASN A 463 18.92 -12.93 -17.68
CA ASN A 463 19.56 -11.75 -17.15
C ASN A 463 18.96 -11.23 -15.84
N TYR A 464 17.73 -11.63 -15.48
CA TYR A 464 17.18 -11.45 -14.13
C TYR A 464 18.10 -12.02 -13.05
N TYR A 465 18.65 -13.22 -13.29
CA TYR A 465 19.61 -13.88 -12.42
C TYR A 465 21.06 -13.47 -12.69
N VAL A 466 21.36 -12.69 -13.73
CA VAL A 466 22.73 -12.18 -13.95
C VAL A 466 22.93 -10.86 -13.23
N VAL A 467 21.90 -10.00 -13.23
CA VAL A 467 21.89 -8.72 -12.49
C VAL A 467 21.98 -8.91 -10.99
N GLU A 468 21.30 -9.92 -10.44
CA GLU A 468 21.34 -10.24 -9.02
C GLU A 468 21.77 -11.69 -8.80
N THR A 469 22.79 -11.87 -7.97
CA THR A 469 23.43 -13.17 -7.78
C THR A 469 23.19 -13.78 -6.40
N ASP A 470 22.85 -12.96 -5.40
CA ASP A 470 22.55 -13.42 -4.04
C ASP A 470 21.12 -14.00 -3.99
N PRO A 471 20.94 -15.29 -3.65
CA PRO A 471 19.62 -15.91 -3.58
C PRO A 471 18.70 -15.23 -2.57
N LYS A 472 19.24 -14.61 -1.52
CA LYS A 472 18.46 -13.85 -0.54
C LYS A 472 17.84 -12.60 -1.16
N VAL A 473 18.64 -11.85 -1.92
CA VAL A 473 18.18 -10.64 -2.61
C VAL A 473 17.23 -10.98 -3.75
N ILE A 474 17.46 -12.10 -4.45
CA ILE A 474 16.50 -12.62 -5.44
C ILE A 474 15.15 -12.89 -4.77
N ALA A 475 15.12 -13.56 -3.62
CA ALA A 475 13.89 -13.86 -2.89
C ALA A 475 13.15 -12.58 -2.46
N GLU A 476 13.88 -11.58 -1.95
CA GLU A 476 13.36 -10.25 -1.65
C GLU A 476 12.72 -9.61 -2.89
N ASN A 477 13.44 -9.62 -4.02
CA ASN A 477 12.95 -9.03 -5.26
C ASN A 477 11.71 -9.75 -5.80
N VAL A 478 11.66 -11.08 -5.73
CA VAL A 478 10.49 -11.85 -6.16
C VAL A 478 9.27 -11.53 -5.29
N ALA A 479 9.44 -11.48 -3.97
CA ALA A 479 8.36 -11.13 -3.05
C ALA A 479 7.86 -9.69 -3.29
N GLN A 480 8.76 -8.72 -3.44
CA GLN A 480 8.39 -7.32 -3.58
C GLN A 480 7.79 -7.00 -4.96
N VAL A 481 8.39 -7.49 -6.04
CA VAL A 481 7.91 -7.21 -7.41
C VAL A 481 6.59 -7.90 -7.69
N PHE A 482 6.48 -9.19 -7.36
CA PHE A 482 5.35 -10.01 -7.82
C PHE A 482 4.24 -10.19 -6.80
N LEU A 483 4.54 -10.11 -5.50
CA LEU A 483 3.52 -10.23 -4.43
C LEU A 483 3.25 -8.91 -3.72
N GLY A 484 4.07 -7.87 -3.95
CA GLY A 484 3.98 -6.60 -3.22
C GLY A 484 4.43 -6.72 -1.76
N LEU A 485 5.19 -7.76 -1.40
CA LEU A 485 5.56 -8.07 -0.02
C LEU A 485 7.02 -7.66 0.27
N GLN A 486 7.23 -6.92 1.37
CA GLN A 486 8.57 -6.52 1.83
C GLN A 486 9.06 -7.47 2.93
N ILE A 487 9.75 -8.54 2.53
CA ILE A 487 10.25 -9.54 3.50
C ILE A 487 11.66 -9.23 4.04
N LYS A 488 12.33 -8.17 3.56
CA LYS A 488 13.74 -7.91 3.87
C LYS A 488 14.03 -7.74 5.36
N CYS A 489 13.13 -7.13 6.13
CA CYS A 489 13.31 -7.01 7.58
C CYS A 489 13.43 -8.37 8.27
N ALA A 490 12.71 -9.39 7.75
CA ALA A 490 12.75 -10.78 8.22
C ALA A 490 14.14 -11.46 8.06
N GLN A 491 15.09 -10.84 7.35
CA GLN A 491 16.45 -11.38 7.22
C GLN A 491 17.20 -11.46 8.57
N CYS A 492 16.99 -10.49 9.45
CA CYS A 492 17.78 -10.33 10.68
C CYS A 492 16.96 -10.55 11.97
N HIS A 493 15.65 -10.28 11.92
CA HIS A 493 14.66 -10.43 12.99
C HIS A 493 13.29 -10.63 12.32
N ASN A 494 12.32 -11.27 12.96
CA ASN A 494 10.95 -11.34 12.45
C ASN A 494 10.43 -9.94 12.08
N HIS A 495 9.63 -9.87 11.02
CA HIS A 495 9.17 -8.59 10.49
C HIS A 495 8.35 -7.83 11.55
N PRO A 496 8.66 -6.56 11.83
CA PRO A 496 8.09 -5.86 12.98
C PRO A 496 6.61 -5.52 12.84
N PHE A 497 6.12 -5.45 11.60
CA PHE A 497 4.74 -5.07 11.27
C PHE A 497 3.96 -6.15 10.51
N GLU A 498 4.55 -7.34 10.31
CA GLU A 498 3.99 -8.40 9.46
C GLU A 498 4.24 -9.78 10.06
N GLN A 499 3.50 -10.77 9.57
CA GLN A 499 3.62 -12.17 9.97
C GLN A 499 4.92 -12.88 9.54
N TRP A 500 5.81 -12.20 8.79
CA TRP A 500 6.97 -12.85 8.20
C TRP A 500 8.06 -13.13 9.23
N THR A 501 8.34 -14.41 9.49
CA THR A 501 9.41 -14.83 10.38
C THR A 501 10.76 -14.93 9.66
N MET A 502 11.85 -14.97 10.43
CA MET A 502 13.16 -15.30 9.87
C MET A 502 13.15 -16.66 9.17
N ASP A 503 12.44 -17.65 9.74
CA ASP A 503 12.32 -18.97 9.15
C ASP A 503 11.61 -18.92 7.79
N ASP A 504 10.54 -18.14 7.67
CA ASP A 504 9.85 -17.95 6.38
C ASP A 504 10.76 -17.28 5.35
N TYR A 505 11.53 -16.26 5.76
CA TYR A 505 12.47 -15.56 4.89
C TYR A 505 13.53 -16.51 4.32
N TYR A 506 14.21 -17.26 5.18
CA TYR A 506 15.29 -18.16 4.75
C TYR A 506 14.75 -19.38 3.99
N SER A 507 13.57 -19.87 4.36
CA SER A 507 12.89 -20.96 3.63
C SER A 507 12.43 -20.52 2.24
N PHE A 508 11.93 -19.30 2.08
CA PHE A 508 11.59 -18.77 0.77
C PHE A 508 12.84 -18.53 -0.08
N ALA A 509 13.92 -18.01 0.52
CA ALA A 509 15.20 -17.85 -0.16
C ALA A 509 15.79 -19.19 -0.66
N SER A 510 15.53 -20.30 0.03
CA SER A 510 15.99 -21.64 -0.36
C SER A 510 15.46 -22.12 -1.71
N PHE A 511 14.44 -21.48 -2.30
CA PHE A 511 14.05 -21.76 -3.68
C PHE A 511 15.09 -21.31 -4.71
N PHE A 512 15.89 -20.29 -4.39
CA PHE A 512 16.85 -19.69 -5.31
C PHE A 512 18.31 -20.13 -5.04
N SER A 513 18.52 -20.97 -4.01
CA SER A 513 19.85 -21.45 -3.60
C SER A 513 20.56 -22.32 -4.66
N GLN A 514 19.79 -22.95 -5.55
CA GLN A 514 20.29 -23.88 -6.57
C GLN A 514 20.61 -23.20 -7.91
N VAL A 515 20.50 -21.87 -8.00
CA VAL A 515 20.85 -21.13 -9.21
C VAL A 515 22.36 -21.21 -9.47
N GLY A 516 22.72 -21.88 -10.56
CA GLY A 516 24.08 -22.06 -11.04
C GLY A 516 24.45 -21.13 -12.17
N ARG A 517 25.70 -20.67 -12.17
CA ARG A 517 26.27 -19.82 -13.20
C ARG A 517 27.63 -20.38 -13.62
N LYS A 518 27.91 -20.39 -14.91
CA LYS A 518 29.24 -20.70 -15.47
C LYS A 518 29.49 -19.83 -16.71
N SER A 519 30.74 -19.54 -17.02
CA SER A 519 31.10 -18.80 -18.23
C SER A 519 30.94 -19.69 -19.47
N SER A 520 30.59 -19.07 -20.60
CA SER A 520 30.72 -19.70 -21.93
C SER A 520 32.14 -19.51 -22.50
N SER A 521 32.36 -19.89 -23.76
CA SER A 521 33.59 -19.56 -24.48
C SER A 521 33.77 -18.04 -24.71
N ASP A 522 32.67 -17.28 -24.74
CA ASP A 522 32.73 -15.81 -24.66
C ASP A 522 32.71 -15.42 -23.16
N PRO A 523 33.78 -14.79 -22.62
CA PRO A 523 33.85 -14.45 -21.20
C PRO A 523 32.79 -13.43 -20.75
N ARG A 524 32.10 -12.78 -21.70
CA ARG A 524 30.98 -11.85 -21.43
C ARG A 524 29.63 -12.58 -21.34
N GLU A 525 29.57 -13.86 -21.70
CA GLU A 525 28.35 -14.65 -21.65
C GLU A 525 28.32 -15.53 -20.39
N ALA A 526 27.23 -15.43 -19.64
CA ALA A 526 26.92 -16.30 -18.52
C ALA A 526 25.90 -17.36 -18.95
N ILE A 527 26.15 -18.61 -18.57
CA ILE A 527 25.22 -19.72 -18.73
C ILE A 527 24.61 -20.04 -17.36
N LEU A 528 23.28 -19.90 -17.28
CA LEU A 528 22.51 -20.25 -16.09
C LEU A 528 22.02 -21.70 -16.19
N TYR A 529 22.03 -22.42 -15.07
CA TYR A 529 21.55 -23.80 -14.96
C TYR A 529 21.15 -24.11 -13.51
N ASP A 530 20.25 -25.05 -13.31
CA ASP A 530 19.96 -25.62 -11.99
C ASP A 530 21.11 -26.54 -11.52
N LYS A 531 21.75 -26.20 -10.39
CA LYS A 531 22.82 -26.99 -9.76
C LYS A 531 22.34 -28.30 -9.16
N LYS A 532 21.03 -28.48 -8.94
CA LYS A 532 20.43 -29.61 -8.21
C LYS A 532 20.96 -29.79 -6.78
N SER A 533 21.68 -28.79 -6.25
CA SER A 533 22.32 -28.80 -4.95
C SER A 533 22.51 -27.36 -4.45
N GLY A 534 22.49 -27.18 -3.12
CA GLY A 534 22.61 -25.89 -2.45
C GLY A 534 21.47 -25.63 -1.47
N GLU A 535 21.82 -25.21 -0.26
CA GLU A 535 20.87 -24.86 0.81
C GLU A 535 21.22 -23.50 1.41
N ILE A 536 20.24 -22.85 2.02
CA ILE A 536 20.44 -21.63 2.79
C ILE A 536 20.28 -21.95 4.27
N GLY A 537 21.27 -21.55 5.06
CA GLY A 537 21.24 -21.69 6.52
C GLY A 537 20.55 -20.49 7.17
N HIS A 538 19.76 -20.74 8.20
CA HIS A 538 19.22 -19.68 9.06
C HIS A 538 20.36 -18.97 9.81
N ILE A 539 20.40 -17.63 9.74
CA ILE A 539 21.54 -16.83 10.23
C ILE A 539 21.85 -17.04 11.73
N ARG A 540 20.85 -17.29 12.57
CA ARG A 540 21.05 -17.46 14.03
C ARG A 540 21.40 -18.89 14.43
N THR A 541 20.86 -19.89 13.74
CA THR A 541 20.95 -21.31 14.15
C THR A 541 21.91 -22.12 13.27
N GLY A 542 22.23 -21.64 12.07
CA GLY A 542 23.01 -22.37 11.07
C GLY A 542 22.27 -23.53 10.41
N GLN A 543 21.01 -23.79 10.81
CA GLN A 543 20.21 -24.89 10.28
C GLN A 543 19.84 -24.62 8.82
N ALA A 544 20.00 -25.63 7.96
CA ALA A 544 19.53 -25.56 6.58
C ALA A 544 18.00 -25.45 6.54
N MET A 545 17.49 -24.44 5.83
CA MET A 545 16.05 -24.16 5.74
C MET A 545 15.47 -24.82 4.48
N PRO A 546 14.48 -25.73 4.61
CA PRO A 546 13.83 -26.31 3.44
C PRO A 546 13.03 -25.25 2.68
N PRO A 547 12.86 -25.38 1.34
CA PRO A 547 12.03 -24.46 0.58
C PRO A 547 10.58 -24.44 1.10
N LYS A 548 10.03 -23.25 1.35
CA LYS A 548 8.63 -23.05 1.80
C LYS A 548 8.05 -21.80 1.17
N PHE A 549 6.82 -21.88 0.65
CA PHE A 549 6.13 -20.72 0.08
C PHE A 549 5.77 -19.69 1.17
N LEU A 550 5.81 -18.40 0.85
CA LEU A 550 5.37 -17.35 1.76
C LEU A 550 3.88 -17.52 2.07
N GLY A 551 3.54 -17.63 3.36
CA GLY A 551 2.17 -17.87 3.82
C GLY A 551 1.55 -19.18 3.33
N GLY A 552 2.37 -20.10 2.80
CA GLY A 552 1.93 -21.35 2.21
C GLY A 552 2.62 -22.58 2.81
N THR A 553 2.38 -23.73 2.20
CA THR A 553 2.96 -25.01 2.62
C THR A 553 4.38 -25.19 2.12
N GLN A 554 5.12 -26.10 2.75
CA GLN A 554 6.37 -26.64 2.21
C GLN A 554 6.04 -27.59 1.04
N PRO A 555 6.50 -27.31 -0.20
CA PRO A 555 6.22 -28.21 -1.33
C PRO A 555 7.12 -29.45 -1.33
N GLU A 556 6.61 -30.52 -1.93
CA GLU A 556 7.41 -31.69 -2.32
C GLU A 556 8.28 -31.33 -3.53
N VAL A 557 9.60 -31.20 -3.31
CA VAL A 557 10.53 -30.77 -4.37
C VAL A 557 10.78 -31.89 -5.40
N GLY A 558 10.91 -33.14 -4.95
CA GLY A 558 11.03 -34.31 -5.83
C GLY A 558 12.13 -34.25 -6.90
N GLY A 559 13.22 -33.49 -6.69
CA GLY A 559 14.29 -33.27 -7.67
C GLY A 559 13.94 -32.31 -8.83
N ARG A 560 12.73 -31.73 -8.82
CA ARG A 560 12.33 -30.67 -9.74
C ARG A 560 13.16 -29.40 -9.49
N ASP A 561 13.26 -28.54 -10.51
CA ASP A 561 13.81 -27.21 -10.31
C ASP A 561 12.93 -26.45 -9.31
N ARG A 562 13.55 -25.98 -8.23
CA ARG A 562 12.88 -25.23 -7.15
C ARG A 562 12.22 -23.95 -7.68
N ARG A 563 12.77 -23.32 -8.73
CA ARG A 563 12.21 -22.11 -9.35
C ARG A 563 10.93 -22.39 -10.12
N ALA A 564 10.80 -23.57 -10.72
CA ALA A 564 9.56 -23.98 -11.39
C ALA A 564 8.41 -24.08 -10.39
N LEU A 565 8.67 -24.59 -9.17
CA LEU A 565 7.69 -24.64 -8.09
C LEU A 565 7.23 -23.24 -7.67
N VAL A 566 8.16 -22.29 -7.54
CA VAL A 566 7.82 -20.90 -7.24
C VAL A 566 7.03 -20.28 -8.38
N ALA A 567 7.44 -20.48 -9.63
CA ALA A 567 6.74 -19.93 -10.79
C ALA A 567 5.30 -20.45 -10.89
N GLU A 568 5.07 -21.75 -10.66
CA GLU A 568 3.74 -22.37 -10.62
C GLU A 568 2.89 -21.82 -9.47
N TRP A 569 3.43 -21.75 -8.26
CA TRP A 569 2.72 -21.22 -7.09
C TRP A 569 2.40 -19.73 -7.21
N LEU A 570 3.37 -18.94 -7.66
CA LEU A 570 3.26 -17.49 -7.78
C LEU A 570 2.19 -17.12 -8.80
N THR A 571 2.15 -17.81 -9.92
CA THR A 571 1.21 -17.52 -11.02
C THR A 571 -0.08 -18.32 -10.98
N SER A 572 -0.33 -19.02 -9.87
CA SER A 572 -1.59 -19.74 -9.66
C SER A 572 -2.76 -18.75 -9.52
N PRO A 573 -3.95 -19.06 -10.09
CA PRO A 573 -5.19 -18.34 -9.80
C PRO A 573 -5.53 -18.24 -8.30
N ASP A 574 -5.08 -19.22 -7.50
CA ASP A 574 -5.32 -19.28 -6.06
C ASP A 574 -4.31 -18.45 -5.23
N ASN A 575 -3.29 -17.87 -5.88
CA ASN A 575 -2.33 -17.04 -5.17
C ASN A 575 -3.00 -15.72 -4.71
N PRO A 576 -3.03 -15.41 -3.41
CA PRO A 576 -3.82 -14.30 -2.90
C PRO A 576 -3.21 -12.92 -3.21
N TRP A 577 -1.95 -12.87 -3.68
CA TRP A 577 -1.22 -11.62 -3.89
C TRP A 577 -0.93 -11.32 -5.35
N PHE A 578 -0.55 -12.32 -6.17
CA PHE A 578 0.03 -12.07 -7.49
C PHE A 578 -0.86 -11.22 -8.43
N ALA A 579 -2.10 -11.67 -8.66
CA ALA A 579 -3.02 -10.95 -9.54
C ALA A 579 -3.39 -9.57 -8.98
N LYS A 580 -3.58 -9.48 -7.65
CA LYS A 580 -3.93 -8.22 -6.97
C LYS A 580 -2.79 -7.21 -7.02
N ASN A 581 -1.56 -7.63 -6.78
CA ASN A 581 -0.39 -6.76 -6.86
C ASN A 581 -0.15 -6.25 -8.28
N ILE A 582 -0.29 -7.11 -9.31
CA ILE A 582 -0.25 -6.67 -10.71
C ILE A 582 -1.35 -5.63 -10.97
N ALA A 583 -2.60 -5.93 -10.60
CA ALA A 583 -3.70 -4.99 -10.76
C ALA A 583 -3.45 -3.65 -10.05
N ASN A 584 -2.91 -3.68 -8.83
CA ASN A 584 -2.61 -2.49 -8.04
C ASN A 584 -1.53 -1.61 -8.70
N ARG A 585 -0.49 -2.22 -9.29
CA ARG A 585 0.55 -1.51 -10.05
C ARG A 585 0.01 -0.92 -11.35
N VAL A 586 -0.89 -1.63 -12.03
CA VAL A 586 -1.56 -1.10 -13.22
C VAL A 586 -2.47 0.06 -12.84
N TRP A 587 -3.22 -0.05 -11.74
CA TRP A 587 -4.05 1.01 -11.19
C TRP A 587 -3.25 2.28 -10.87
N GLU A 588 -2.13 2.14 -10.17
CA GLU A 588 -1.24 3.26 -9.81
C GLU A 588 -0.75 4.04 -11.03
N GLN A 589 -0.52 3.39 -12.17
CA GLN A 589 -0.18 4.09 -13.42
C GLN A 589 -1.25 5.10 -13.87
N PHE A 590 -2.54 4.86 -13.60
CA PHE A 590 -3.63 5.71 -14.08
C PHE A 590 -4.16 6.71 -13.03
N PHE A 591 -3.92 6.43 -11.75
CA PHE A 591 -4.41 7.26 -10.64
C PHE A 591 -3.29 7.93 -9.82
N GLY A 592 -2.02 7.52 -10.02
CA GLY A 592 -0.86 8.07 -9.31
C GLY A 592 -0.76 7.67 -7.84
N ALA A 593 -1.63 6.77 -7.40
CA ALA A 593 -1.60 6.08 -6.11
C ALA A 593 -2.26 4.72 -6.29
N GLY A 594 -1.73 3.71 -5.61
CA GLY A 594 -2.35 2.38 -5.58
C GLY A 594 -3.62 2.34 -4.72
N ILE A 595 -4.41 1.27 -4.88
CA ILE A 595 -5.44 0.91 -3.89
C ILE A 595 -4.77 0.50 -2.57
N ILE A 596 -3.62 -0.17 -2.67
CA ILE A 596 -2.60 -0.24 -1.61
C ILE A 596 -1.48 0.69 -2.05
N ASP A 597 -1.12 1.65 -1.20
CA ASP A 597 -0.07 2.63 -1.47
C ASP A 597 0.89 2.70 -0.28
N PRO A 598 2.21 2.54 -0.47
CA PRO A 598 2.91 2.20 -1.73
C PRO A 598 2.49 0.84 -2.32
N VAL A 599 2.59 0.70 -3.65
CA VAL A 599 2.13 -0.50 -4.39
C VAL A 599 2.88 -1.78 -4.03
N ASP A 600 4.04 -1.66 -3.41
CA ASP A 600 4.94 -2.74 -3.03
C ASP A 600 5.07 -2.89 -1.51
N ASP A 601 4.08 -2.41 -0.74
CA ASP A 601 3.99 -2.51 0.72
C ASP A 601 2.62 -3.10 1.14
N VAL A 602 2.33 -4.31 0.66
CA VAL A 602 1.15 -5.08 1.01
C VAL A 602 1.34 -5.69 2.40
N ARG A 603 0.55 -5.20 3.35
CA ARG A 603 0.60 -5.67 4.74
C ARG A 603 -0.73 -5.54 5.47
N ALA A 604 -0.92 -6.31 6.54
CA ALA A 604 -2.13 -6.23 7.37
C ALA A 604 -2.31 -4.84 7.99
N THR A 605 -1.21 -4.13 8.24
CA THR A 605 -1.17 -2.76 8.78
C THR A 605 -1.19 -1.67 7.70
N ASN A 606 -1.27 -2.04 6.42
CA ASN A 606 -1.48 -1.14 5.28
C ASN A 606 -2.58 -1.74 4.37
N PRO A 607 -3.83 -1.76 4.83
CA PRO A 607 -4.91 -2.41 4.12
C PRO A 607 -5.27 -1.66 2.83
N PRO A 608 -5.85 -2.34 1.83
CA PRO A 608 -6.37 -1.69 0.64
C PRO A 608 -7.47 -0.68 1.00
N THR A 609 -7.48 0.49 0.35
CA THR A 609 -8.57 1.49 0.51
C THR A 609 -9.92 0.97 -0.02
N HIS A 610 -9.86 0.09 -1.03
CA HIS A 610 -11.00 -0.56 -1.67
C HIS A 610 -10.74 -2.06 -1.82
N PRO A 611 -10.87 -2.86 -0.74
CA PRO A 611 -10.51 -4.28 -0.78
C PRO A 611 -11.36 -5.07 -1.79
N GLU A 612 -12.66 -4.77 -1.92
CA GLU A 612 -13.53 -5.44 -2.89
C GLU A 612 -13.18 -5.09 -4.34
N LEU A 613 -12.73 -3.87 -4.60
CA LEU A 613 -12.26 -3.46 -5.92
C LEU A 613 -10.96 -4.17 -6.29
N LEU A 614 -10.00 -4.21 -5.35
CA LEU A 614 -8.72 -4.88 -5.57
C LEU A 614 -8.91 -6.38 -5.81
N GLU A 615 -9.80 -7.03 -5.04
CA GLU A 615 -10.20 -8.41 -5.27
C GLU A 615 -10.75 -8.61 -6.68
N GLN A 616 -11.68 -7.74 -7.08
CA GLN A 616 -12.33 -7.83 -8.37
C GLN A 616 -11.34 -7.62 -9.53
N LEU A 617 -10.45 -6.63 -9.45
CA LEU A 617 -9.40 -6.41 -10.47
C LEU A 617 -8.47 -7.64 -10.58
N GLY A 618 -8.11 -8.24 -9.44
CA GLY A 618 -7.32 -9.48 -9.41
C GLY A 618 -8.05 -10.64 -10.10
N HIS A 619 -9.34 -10.85 -9.81
CA HIS A 619 -10.16 -11.86 -10.48
C HIS A 619 -10.28 -11.59 -11.99
N ARG A 620 -10.47 -10.33 -12.40
CA ARG A 620 -10.54 -9.96 -13.81
C ARG A 620 -9.27 -10.32 -14.57
N LEU A 621 -8.08 -10.09 -13.99
CA LEU A 621 -6.82 -10.55 -14.58
C LEU A 621 -6.79 -12.07 -14.75
N VAL A 622 -7.22 -12.84 -13.76
CA VAL A 622 -7.27 -14.30 -13.90
C VAL A 622 -8.24 -14.72 -15.01
N GLU A 623 -9.44 -14.14 -15.05
CA GLU A 623 -10.47 -14.42 -16.06
C GLU A 623 -10.02 -14.06 -17.48
N THR A 624 -9.27 -12.97 -17.65
CA THR A 624 -8.73 -12.54 -18.94
C THR A 624 -7.39 -13.19 -19.29
N GLN A 625 -6.95 -14.21 -18.53
CA GLN A 625 -5.67 -14.88 -18.74
C GLN A 625 -4.49 -13.90 -18.69
N TYR A 626 -4.51 -13.01 -17.71
CA TYR A 626 -3.51 -11.99 -17.42
C TYR A 626 -3.23 -11.04 -18.61
N ASP A 627 -4.26 -10.73 -19.40
CA ASP A 627 -4.20 -9.73 -20.47
C ASP A 627 -4.14 -8.31 -19.89
N LEU A 628 -2.99 -7.67 -20.07
CA LEU A 628 -2.74 -6.30 -19.62
C LEU A 628 -3.60 -5.27 -20.35
N ARG A 629 -3.81 -5.42 -21.66
CA ARG A 629 -4.59 -4.47 -22.48
C ARG A 629 -6.05 -4.50 -22.05
N ALA A 630 -6.58 -5.69 -21.77
CA ALA A 630 -7.94 -5.85 -21.25
C ALA A 630 -8.12 -5.09 -19.93
N LEU A 631 -7.18 -5.22 -18.98
CA LEU A 631 -7.25 -4.50 -17.71
C LEU A 631 -7.16 -2.98 -17.89
N VAL A 632 -6.21 -2.50 -18.71
CA VAL A 632 -6.07 -1.06 -19.00
C VAL A 632 -7.35 -0.52 -19.63
N ARG A 633 -7.94 -1.25 -20.58
CA ARG A 633 -9.19 -0.89 -21.23
C ARG A 633 -10.34 -0.74 -20.23
N GLU A 634 -10.49 -1.68 -19.31
CA GLU A 634 -11.53 -1.63 -18.28
C GLU A 634 -11.35 -0.42 -17.34
N ILE A 635 -10.12 -0.15 -16.90
CA ILE A 635 -9.81 1.01 -16.04
C ILE A 635 -10.10 2.33 -16.76
N CYS A 636 -9.59 2.53 -17.98
CA CYS A 636 -9.72 3.81 -18.69
C CYS A 636 -11.16 4.11 -19.16
N ASN A 637 -12.01 3.09 -19.30
CA ASN A 637 -13.43 3.28 -19.63
C ASN A 637 -14.32 3.63 -18.41
N SER A 638 -13.80 3.52 -17.19
CA SER A 638 -14.52 3.88 -15.97
C SER A 638 -14.88 5.37 -15.93
N TYR A 639 -15.99 5.72 -15.28
CA TYR A 639 -16.28 7.09 -14.88
C TYR A 639 -15.13 7.61 -14.00
N THR A 640 -14.67 6.79 -13.05
CA THR A 640 -13.63 7.16 -12.07
C THR A 640 -12.35 7.69 -12.72
N TYR A 641 -11.84 7.03 -13.77
CA TYR A 641 -10.65 7.48 -14.51
C TYR A 641 -10.88 8.80 -15.26
N GLN A 642 -12.10 8.99 -15.78
CA GLN A 642 -12.46 10.14 -16.61
C GLN A 642 -12.92 11.35 -15.79
N GLN A 643 -12.83 11.30 -14.45
CA GLN A 643 -13.12 12.43 -13.58
C GLN A 643 -12.18 13.62 -13.82
N SER A 644 -12.67 14.81 -13.52
CA SER A 644 -11.90 16.04 -13.39
C SER A 644 -10.99 15.96 -12.15
N THR A 645 -9.93 16.76 -12.15
CA THR A 645 -9.07 16.99 -10.97
C THR A 645 -9.68 17.96 -9.96
N GLN A 646 -10.75 18.67 -10.34
CA GLN A 646 -11.45 19.59 -9.46
C GLN A 646 -12.59 18.87 -8.72
N PRO A 647 -12.54 18.77 -7.38
CA PRO A 647 -13.67 18.23 -6.64
C PRO A 647 -14.87 19.19 -6.71
N ARG A 648 -16.10 18.66 -6.63
CA ARG A 648 -17.32 19.49 -6.57
C ARG A 648 -17.41 20.30 -5.29
N ASP A 649 -16.92 19.72 -4.19
CA ASP A 649 -16.78 20.36 -2.90
C ASP A 649 -15.32 20.85 -2.74
N PRO A 650 -15.06 22.17 -2.70
CA PRO A 650 -13.72 22.72 -2.50
C PRO A 650 -13.09 22.34 -1.14
N GLU A 651 -13.91 21.97 -0.14
CA GLU A 651 -13.45 21.47 1.16
C GLU A 651 -13.13 19.97 1.12
N ASN A 652 -13.32 19.30 -0.03
CA ASN A 652 -12.91 17.92 -0.22
C ASN A 652 -11.38 17.81 -0.31
N LYS A 653 -10.78 17.26 0.75
CA LYS A 653 -9.35 16.95 0.86
C LYS A 653 -9.04 15.47 0.68
N ASP A 654 -9.97 14.70 0.09
CA ASP A 654 -9.75 13.30 -0.20
C ASP A 654 -8.53 13.11 -1.12
N THR A 655 -7.64 12.22 -0.73
CA THR A 655 -6.44 11.87 -1.50
C THR A 655 -6.33 10.38 -1.78
N ARG A 656 -7.25 9.56 -1.23
CA ARG A 656 -7.13 8.10 -1.18
C ARG A 656 -8.37 7.36 -1.69
N ASN A 657 -9.52 8.03 -1.76
CA ASN A 657 -10.80 7.41 -2.09
C ASN A 657 -11.23 7.62 -3.56
N PHE A 658 -10.37 8.25 -4.37
CA PHE A 658 -10.58 8.47 -5.81
C PHE A 658 -11.88 9.25 -6.11
N SER A 659 -12.26 10.19 -5.23
CA SER A 659 -13.40 11.10 -5.45
C SER A 659 -13.15 12.15 -6.56
N CYS A 660 -11.91 12.30 -7.00
CA CYS A 660 -11.51 13.06 -8.18
C CYS A 660 -10.24 12.45 -8.78
N GLN A 661 -9.89 12.84 -10.02
CA GLN A 661 -8.60 12.48 -10.57
C GLN A 661 -7.48 13.25 -9.84
N ARG A 662 -6.28 12.67 -9.75
CA ARG A 662 -5.10 13.33 -9.18
C ARG A 662 -4.30 14.04 -10.27
N VAL A 663 -3.81 15.24 -9.95
CA VAL A 663 -2.79 15.93 -10.74
C VAL A 663 -1.47 15.20 -10.53
N ARG A 664 -0.90 14.66 -11.61
CA ARG A 664 0.29 13.80 -11.58
C ARG A 664 1.41 14.42 -12.38
N ARG A 665 2.61 14.53 -11.80
CA ARG A 665 3.77 15.03 -12.54
C ARG A 665 4.13 14.04 -13.65
N LEU A 666 4.48 14.54 -14.83
CA LEU A 666 5.00 13.67 -15.89
C LEU A 666 6.35 13.06 -15.44
N PRO A 667 6.53 11.73 -15.59
CA PRO A 667 7.83 11.09 -15.40
C PRO A 667 8.90 11.72 -16.29
N ALA A 668 10.16 11.67 -15.86
CA ALA A 668 11.29 12.31 -16.54
C ALA A 668 11.35 12.00 -18.04
N GLU A 669 11.12 10.74 -18.41
CA GLU A 669 11.12 10.27 -19.80
C GLU A 669 9.98 10.89 -20.60
N LEU A 670 8.76 10.82 -20.08
CA LEU A 670 7.55 11.36 -20.74
C LEU A 670 7.62 12.88 -20.86
N LEU A 671 8.14 13.57 -19.84
CA LEU A 671 8.31 15.03 -19.89
C LEU A 671 9.33 15.43 -20.97
N LEU A 672 10.46 14.74 -21.06
CA LEU A 672 11.46 15.02 -22.08
C LEU A 672 10.93 14.73 -23.49
N ASP A 673 10.23 13.60 -23.66
CA ASP A 673 9.60 13.24 -24.93
C ASP A 673 8.48 14.23 -25.32
N ALA A 674 7.71 14.74 -24.35
CA ALA A 674 6.74 15.80 -24.57
C ALA A 674 7.42 17.11 -25.02
N ILE A 675 8.51 17.53 -24.35
CA ILE A 675 9.30 18.70 -24.75
C ILE A 675 9.78 18.56 -26.19
N THR A 676 10.39 17.43 -26.54
CA THR A 676 10.86 17.16 -27.91
C THR A 676 9.70 17.16 -28.93
N SER A 677 8.54 16.59 -28.58
CA SER A 677 7.37 16.57 -29.48
C SER A 677 6.80 17.96 -29.76
N VAL A 678 6.70 18.81 -28.72
CA VAL A 678 6.17 20.17 -28.85
C VAL A 678 7.17 21.07 -29.57
N THR A 679 8.44 21.04 -29.18
CA THR A 679 9.48 21.90 -29.77
C THR A 679 9.92 21.45 -31.16
N LYS A 680 9.69 20.18 -31.52
CA LYS A 680 10.29 19.51 -32.69
C LYS A 680 11.83 19.54 -32.66
N HIS A 681 12.41 19.58 -31.46
CA HIS A 681 13.85 19.51 -31.25
C HIS A 681 14.26 18.12 -30.74
N ASP A 682 14.97 17.37 -31.59
CA ASP A 682 15.46 16.02 -31.26
C ASP A 682 16.60 16.07 -30.23
N VAL A 683 16.42 15.38 -29.11
CA VAL A 683 17.50 15.11 -28.16
C VAL A 683 18.30 13.88 -28.61
N LYS A 684 19.63 13.97 -28.55
CA LYS A 684 20.51 12.84 -28.84
C LYS A 684 20.84 12.07 -27.57
N PHE A 685 20.52 10.78 -27.58
CA PHE A 685 20.96 9.85 -26.55
C PHE A 685 22.18 9.04 -27.02
N ASN A 686 23.07 8.71 -26.07
CA ASN A 686 24.24 7.88 -26.35
C ASN A 686 23.83 6.51 -26.89
N ASN A 687 24.47 6.07 -27.98
CA ASN A 687 24.25 4.77 -28.62
C ASN A 687 22.83 4.51 -29.16
N LEU A 688 21.96 5.53 -29.24
CA LEU A 688 20.66 5.44 -29.91
C LEU A 688 20.65 6.34 -31.16
N PRO A 689 19.83 6.06 -32.19
CA PRO A 689 19.71 6.94 -33.36
C PRO A 689 19.18 8.33 -32.98
N LYS A 690 19.40 9.33 -33.84
CA LYS A 690 18.77 10.65 -33.66
C LYS A 690 17.24 10.49 -33.81
N GLY A 691 16.47 11.16 -32.97
CA GLY A 691 15.00 11.00 -32.92
C GLY A 691 14.53 9.83 -32.04
N ALA A 692 15.43 9.12 -31.36
CA ALA A 692 15.04 8.15 -30.34
C ALA A 692 14.41 8.85 -29.14
N ARG A 693 13.40 8.22 -28.55
CA ARG A 693 12.69 8.73 -27.36
C ARG A 693 13.42 8.40 -26.07
N ALA A 694 13.19 9.21 -25.04
CA ALA A 694 13.71 9.01 -23.70
C ALA A 694 13.19 7.70 -23.07
N VAL A 695 11.93 7.35 -23.31
CA VAL A 695 11.35 6.04 -22.94
C VAL A 695 12.16 4.87 -23.53
N GLN A 696 12.85 5.10 -24.64
CA GLN A 696 13.60 4.05 -25.32
C GLN A 696 15.01 3.82 -24.75
N VAL A 697 15.46 4.62 -23.79
CA VAL A 697 16.76 4.48 -23.13
C VAL A 697 16.75 3.25 -22.22
N ALA A 698 17.37 2.18 -22.71
CA ALA A 698 17.36 0.88 -22.05
C ALA A 698 18.23 0.80 -20.79
N ASP A 699 19.37 1.47 -20.72
CA ASP A 699 20.28 1.37 -19.56
C ASP A 699 19.91 2.41 -18.51
N GLY A 700 19.64 1.96 -17.27
CA GLY A 700 19.38 2.83 -16.12
C GLY A 700 20.56 3.76 -15.77
N ASN A 701 21.79 3.36 -16.11
CA ASN A 701 23.01 4.14 -15.91
C ASN A 701 23.33 5.11 -17.07
N SER A 702 22.48 5.15 -18.10
CA SER A 702 22.67 6.01 -19.28
C SER A 702 21.58 7.08 -19.36
N GLY A 703 21.73 8.05 -20.26
CA GLY A 703 20.77 9.13 -20.45
C GLY A 703 21.48 10.49 -20.53
N ASN A 704 20.73 11.55 -20.26
CA ASN A 704 21.25 12.90 -20.12
C ASN A 704 21.00 13.44 -18.70
N TYR A 705 21.57 14.61 -18.40
CA TYR A 705 21.39 15.27 -17.09
C TYR A 705 19.92 15.50 -16.73
N PHE A 706 19.06 15.81 -17.72
CA PHE A 706 17.64 16.00 -17.52
C PHE A 706 16.98 14.79 -16.87
N LEU A 707 17.21 13.58 -17.40
CA LEU A 707 16.61 12.36 -16.84
C LEU A 707 16.95 12.14 -15.37
N SER A 708 18.20 12.40 -14.98
CA SER A 708 18.65 12.27 -13.59
C SER A 708 18.01 13.30 -12.65
N VAL A 709 17.96 14.58 -13.06
CA VAL A 709 17.37 15.67 -12.27
C VAL A 709 15.87 15.48 -12.05
N PHE A 710 15.17 14.93 -13.05
CA PHE A 710 13.73 14.71 -13.00
C PHE A 710 13.32 13.38 -12.36
N GLY A 711 14.26 12.63 -11.78
CA GLY A 711 13.96 11.51 -10.89
C GLY A 711 13.81 10.15 -11.59
N ARG A 712 14.38 9.97 -12.79
CA ARG A 712 14.49 8.65 -13.42
C ARG A 712 15.29 7.69 -12.52
N PRO A 713 14.82 6.45 -12.28
CA PRO A 713 15.58 5.43 -11.55
C PRO A 713 16.91 5.08 -12.21
N SER A 714 17.95 4.83 -11.41
CA SER A 714 19.18 4.18 -11.86
C SER A 714 19.00 2.66 -12.01
N ARG A 715 17.89 2.13 -11.47
CA ARG A 715 17.50 0.71 -11.42
C ARG A 715 18.40 -0.08 -10.48
N ASP A 716 18.72 0.53 -9.33
CA ASP A 716 19.50 -0.07 -8.25
C ASP A 716 18.67 -0.96 -7.34
N SER A 717 17.40 -0.65 -7.20
CA SER A 717 16.42 -1.31 -6.36
C SER A 717 15.21 -1.75 -7.19
N VAL A 718 14.39 -2.64 -6.62
CA VAL A 718 13.06 -2.95 -7.14
C VAL A 718 11.96 -2.11 -6.47
N CYS A 719 12.35 -1.23 -5.53
CA CYS A 719 11.43 -0.40 -4.77
C CYS A 719 10.66 0.55 -5.69
N ALA A 720 9.34 0.61 -5.51
CA ALA A 720 8.52 1.64 -6.16
C ALA A 720 9.02 3.06 -5.84
N CYS A 721 9.59 3.24 -4.64
CA CYS A 721 10.17 4.48 -4.15
C CYS A 721 11.45 4.97 -4.87
N GLU A 722 12.10 4.15 -5.71
CA GLU A 722 13.31 4.60 -6.42
C GLU A 722 13.00 5.69 -7.46
N ARG A 723 11.82 5.60 -8.09
CA ARG A 723 11.33 6.64 -9.00
C ARG A 723 10.83 7.82 -8.18
N ARG A 724 11.55 8.93 -8.24
CA ARG A 724 11.22 10.14 -7.48
C ARG A 724 10.30 11.05 -8.28
N GLN A 725 9.21 11.45 -7.65
CA GLN A 725 8.19 12.32 -8.25
C GLN A 725 8.02 13.65 -7.52
N GLU A 726 8.71 13.82 -6.39
CA GLU A 726 8.69 15.03 -5.60
C GLU A 726 9.35 16.19 -6.36
N PRO A 727 8.75 17.40 -6.32
CA PRO A 727 9.34 18.56 -6.94
C PRO A 727 10.63 18.96 -6.22
N THR A 728 11.63 19.39 -6.99
CA THR A 728 12.89 19.91 -6.44
C THR A 728 13.25 21.26 -7.04
N LEU A 729 14.00 22.08 -6.29
CA LEU A 729 14.50 23.37 -6.80
C LEU A 729 15.35 23.18 -8.08
N GLY A 730 16.13 22.10 -8.16
CA GLY A 730 16.94 21.78 -9.33
C GLY A 730 16.10 21.56 -10.60
N GLN A 731 14.93 20.92 -10.49
CA GLN A 731 14.02 20.74 -11.62
C GLN A 731 13.48 22.08 -12.13
N VAL A 732 13.05 22.95 -11.21
CA VAL A 732 12.52 24.29 -11.56
C VAL A 732 13.59 25.13 -12.25
N LEU A 733 14.80 25.19 -11.69
CA LEU A 733 15.92 25.93 -12.28
C LEU A 733 16.31 25.38 -13.67
N HIS A 734 16.22 24.06 -13.86
CA HIS A 734 16.52 23.44 -15.15
C HIS A 734 15.48 23.76 -16.23
N LEU A 735 14.18 23.89 -15.89
CA LEU A 735 13.16 24.29 -16.88
C LEU A 735 13.29 25.77 -17.27
N ILE A 736 13.63 26.63 -16.31
CA ILE A 736 13.68 28.07 -16.56
C ILE A 736 14.94 28.44 -17.35
N ASN A 737 16.11 27.95 -16.93
CA ASN A 737 17.41 28.41 -17.43
C ASN A 737 18.29 27.29 -18.00
N GLY A 738 17.80 26.05 -18.10
CA GLY A 738 18.59 24.93 -18.58
C GLY A 738 18.63 24.86 -20.11
N ASP A 739 19.78 24.45 -20.65
CA ASP A 739 20.02 24.32 -22.10
C ASP A 739 18.96 23.47 -22.82
N THR A 740 18.33 22.53 -22.11
CA THR A 740 17.27 21.65 -22.67
C THR A 740 16.07 22.43 -23.21
N ILE A 741 15.64 23.48 -22.51
CA ILE A 741 14.49 24.28 -22.94
C ILE A 741 14.97 25.40 -23.87
N ASP A 742 15.98 26.16 -23.45
CA ASP A 742 16.48 27.33 -24.19
C ASP A 742 16.91 26.98 -25.63
N THR A 743 17.68 25.89 -25.79
CA THR A 743 18.11 25.42 -27.11
C THR A 743 16.94 24.91 -27.94
N ALA A 744 15.96 24.27 -27.31
CA ALA A 744 14.85 23.63 -28.02
C ALA A 744 13.82 24.66 -28.54
N VAL A 745 13.56 25.74 -27.79
CA VAL A 745 12.63 26.78 -28.24
C VAL A 745 13.22 27.66 -29.34
N GLN A 746 14.55 27.87 -29.33
CA GLN A 746 15.28 28.68 -30.33
C GLN A 746 15.83 27.85 -31.53
N ASP A 747 15.46 26.57 -31.65
CA ASP A 747 15.94 25.75 -32.77
C ASP A 747 15.43 26.32 -34.10
N LYS A 748 16.37 26.62 -35.00
CA LYS A 748 16.10 27.15 -36.35
C LYS A 748 15.29 26.19 -37.22
N ASN A 749 15.26 24.91 -36.88
CA ASN A 749 14.42 23.89 -37.52
C ASN A 749 13.27 23.43 -36.62
N GLY A 750 13.10 24.05 -35.44
CA GLY A 750 12.06 23.73 -34.47
C GLY A 750 10.68 24.24 -34.86
N ARG A 751 9.68 23.94 -34.03
CA ARG A 751 8.27 24.24 -34.30
C ARG A 751 8.03 25.73 -34.54
N VAL A 752 8.56 26.61 -33.68
CA VAL A 752 8.32 28.07 -33.79
C VAL A 752 8.88 28.61 -35.11
N ALA A 753 10.14 28.33 -35.44
CA ALA A 753 10.76 28.78 -36.69
C ALA A 753 9.98 28.32 -37.94
N ASN A 754 9.51 27.06 -37.95
CA ASN A 754 8.70 26.51 -39.04
C ASN A 754 7.30 27.15 -39.14
N LEU A 755 6.63 27.42 -38.01
CA LEU A 755 5.31 28.05 -38.01
C LEU A 755 5.36 29.53 -38.39
N VAL A 756 6.31 30.27 -37.83
CA VAL A 756 6.49 31.69 -38.12
C VAL A 756 6.85 31.92 -39.59
N SER A 757 7.64 31.03 -40.20
CA SER A 757 8.00 31.11 -41.61
C SER A 757 6.88 30.65 -42.56
N SER A 758 5.99 29.75 -42.12
CA SER A 758 4.90 29.21 -42.96
C SER A 758 3.63 30.06 -42.97
N THR A 759 3.41 30.92 -41.96
CA THR A 759 2.24 31.81 -41.94
C THR A 759 2.48 33.12 -41.21
N THR A 760 1.85 34.18 -41.71
CA THR A 760 1.76 35.50 -41.05
C THR A 760 0.53 35.64 -40.15
N ASN A 761 -0.32 34.62 -40.05
CA ASN A 761 -1.48 34.64 -39.17
C ASN A 761 -1.08 34.18 -37.76
N ASP A 762 -1.04 35.11 -36.82
CA ASP A 762 -0.62 34.88 -35.44
C ASP A 762 -1.58 33.97 -34.67
N GLU A 763 -2.89 34.07 -34.93
CA GLU A 763 -3.88 33.19 -34.30
C GLU A 763 -3.63 31.73 -34.64
N LYS A 764 -3.25 31.44 -35.89
CA LYS A 764 -2.92 30.07 -36.33
C LYS A 764 -1.66 29.54 -35.68
N VAL A 765 -0.62 30.36 -35.53
CA VAL A 765 0.61 29.96 -34.84
C VAL A 765 0.29 29.65 -33.38
N LEU A 766 -0.49 30.52 -32.74
CA LEU A 766 -0.86 30.36 -31.33
C LEU A 766 -1.73 29.11 -31.10
N ASP A 767 -2.74 28.89 -31.95
CA ASP A 767 -3.60 27.70 -31.88
C ASP A 767 -2.77 26.41 -32.02
N GLU A 768 -1.84 26.37 -32.98
CA GLU A 768 -0.97 25.22 -33.20
C GLU A 768 -0.07 24.92 -31.98
N LEU A 769 0.53 25.94 -31.36
CA LEU A 769 1.37 25.77 -30.17
C LEU A 769 0.57 25.21 -28.99
N TYR A 770 -0.63 25.77 -28.74
CA TYR A 770 -1.50 25.34 -27.65
C TYR A 770 -2.07 23.93 -27.89
N LEU A 771 -2.48 23.62 -29.11
CA LEU A 771 -2.96 22.27 -29.46
C LEU A 771 -1.86 21.23 -29.33
N ALA A 772 -0.62 21.56 -29.73
CA ALA A 772 0.51 20.65 -29.60
C ALA A 772 0.91 20.34 -28.14
N ALA A 773 0.76 21.32 -27.23
CA ALA A 773 1.20 21.18 -25.84
C ALA A 773 0.09 20.73 -24.87
N PHE A 774 -1.13 21.26 -25.06
CA PHE A 774 -2.26 21.12 -24.14
C PHE A 774 -3.46 20.41 -24.75
N SER A 775 -3.46 20.13 -26.05
CA SER A 775 -4.61 19.54 -26.75
C SER A 775 -5.89 20.39 -26.68
N ARG A 776 -5.75 21.70 -26.42
CA ARG A 776 -6.81 22.70 -26.43
C ARG A 776 -6.36 23.94 -27.17
N ARG A 777 -7.31 24.82 -27.51
CA ARG A 777 -7.00 26.17 -27.98
C ARG A 777 -6.64 27.10 -26.80
N PRO A 778 -5.98 28.24 -27.06
CA PRO A 778 -5.73 29.25 -26.04
C PRO A 778 -7.05 29.79 -25.50
N LEU A 779 -7.11 29.99 -24.19
CA LEU A 779 -8.21 30.70 -23.53
C LEU A 779 -8.21 32.17 -23.97
N ALA A 780 -9.36 32.83 -23.85
CA ALA A 780 -9.51 34.22 -24.27
C ALA A 780 -8.48 35.17 -23.61
N GLU A 781 -8.22 34.98 -22.30
CA GLU A 781 -7.25 35.81 -21.57
C GLU A 781 -5.79 35.51 -21.95
N GLU A 782 -5.46 34.24 -22.23
CA GLU A 782 -4.15 33.84 -22.73
C GLU A 782 -3.88 34.46 -24.10
N ARG A 783 -4.86 34.35 -25.01
CA ARG A 783 -4.80 34.94 -26.36
C ARG A 783 -4.59 36.45 -26.28
N LYS A 784 -5.43 37.15 -25.53
CA LYS A 784 -5.37 38.61 -25.40
C LYS A 784 -4.03 39.09 -24.86
N SER A 785 -3.47 38.40 -23.88
CA SER A 785 -2.16 38.75 -23.31
C SER A 785 -1.04 38.63 -24.35
N ILE A 786 -1.10 37.60 -25.21
CA ILE A 786 -0.11 37.36 -26.26
C ILE A 786 -0.28 38.34 -27.44
N GLU A 787 -1.53 38.69 -27.80
CA GLU A 787 -1.81 39.72 -28.81
C GLU A 787 -1.23 41.08 -28.43
N VAL A 788 -1.36 41.47 -27.16
CA VAL A 788 -0.72 42.69 -26.63
C VAL A 788 0.79 42.60 -26.76
N TYR A 789 1.39 41.45 -26.40
CA TYR A 789 2.84 41.28 -26.48
C TYR A 789 3.37 41.29 -27.92
N LEU A 790 2.64 40.69 -28.86
CA LEU A 790 2.96 40.74 -30.29
C LEU A 790 2.90 42.17 -30.84
N ALA A 791 1.97 42.99 -30.37
CA ALA A 791 1.83 44.38 -30.80
C ALA A 791 2.99 45.29 -30.32
N ASP A 792 3.55 44.98 -29.15
CA ASP A 792 4.63 45.74 -28.51
C ASP A 792 6.05 45.32 -28.95
N SER A 793 6.19 44.22 -29.69
CA SER A 793 7.49 43.64 -30.07
C SER A 793 7.81 43.82 -31.56
N GLU A 794 9.07 44.18 -31.86
CA GLU A 794 9.59 44.24 -33.24
C GLU A 794 10.03 42.87 -33.77
N ASN A 795 10.18 41.87 -32.90
CA ASN A 795 10.62 40.52 -33.27
C ASN A 795 9.52 39.48 -33.01
N ARG A 796 8.71 39.23 -34.04
CA ARG A 796 7.63 38.24 -34.03
C ARG A 796 8.10 36.84 -33.63
N GLN A 797 9.27 36.40 -34.10
CA GLN A 797 9.77 35.07 -33.78
C GLN A 797 10.09 34.95 -32.28
N ALA A 798 10.80 35.94 -31.73
CA ALA A 798 11.15 35.95 -30.31
C ALA A 798 9.90 35.89 -29.40
N VAL A 799 8.82 36.58 -29.77
CA VAL A 799 7.56 36.50 -29.01
C VAL A 799 7.01 35.08 -28.95
N PHE A 800 7.00 34.35 -30.08
CA PHE A 800 6.52 32.96 -30.09
C PHE A 800 7.49 31.98 -29.41
N GLU A 801 8.79 32.27 -29.41
CA GLU A 801 9.79 31.53 -28.61
C GLU A 801 9.51 31.71 -27.11
N ASP A 802 9.23 32.92 -26.66
CA ASP A 802 8.85 33.23 -25.26
C ASP A 802 7.51 32.63 -24.86
N VAL A 803 6.52 32.61 -25.77
CA VAL A 803 5.24 31.92 -25.57
C VAL A 803 5.47 30.42 -25.39
N LEU A 804 6.25 29.79 -26.26
CA LEU A 804 6.54 28.36 -26.14
C LEU A 804 7.32 28.06 -24.86
N TRP A 805 8.30 28.89 -24.50
CA TRP A 805 9.02 28.77 -23.23
C TRP A 805 8.07 28.85 -22.03
N SER A 806 7.09 29.77 -22.07
CA SER A 806 6.08 29.93 -21.02
C SER A 806 5.15 28.72 -20.91
N ILE A 807 4.75 28.14 -22.05
CA ILE A 807 3.97 26.90 -22.12
C ILE A 807 4.74 25.76 -21.44
N LEU A 808 6.00 25.54 -21.80
CA LEU A 808 6.83 24.45 -21.27
C LEU A 808 7.13 24.58 -19.77
N ASN A 809 7.13 25.81 -19.24
CA ASN A 809 7.31 26.10 -17.82
C ASN A 809 5.99 26.14 -17.02
N SER A 810 4.84 25.98 -17.67
CA SER A 810 3.54 26.00 -17.01
C SER A 810 3.27 24.72 -16.22
N LYS A 811 2.43 24.82 -15.17
CA LYS A 811 1.94 23.66 -14.43
C LYS A 811 1.10 22.73 -15.31
N GLU A 812 0.33 23.28 -16.24
CA GLU A 812 -0.50 22.49 -17.15
C GLU A 812 0.34 21.57 -18.05
N PHE A 813 1.55 22.00 -18.42
CA PHE A 813 2.44 21.21 -19.26
C PHE A 813 3.13 20.09 -18.48
N VAL A 814 3.73 20.44 -17.34
CA VAL A 814 4.56 19.54 -16.53
C VAL A 814 3.73 18.46 -15.82
N PHE A 815 2.42 18.66 -15.67
CA PHE A 815 1.52 17.73 -15.01
C PHE A 815 0.47 17.14 -15.99
N ASN A 816 0.15 15.87 -15.79
CA ASN A 816 -1.05 15.24 -16.30
C ASN A 816 -2.20 15.50 -15.31
N HIS A 817 -3.36 15.91 -15.80
CA HIS A 817 -4.46 16.44 -15.00
C HIS A 817 -5.82 15.93 -15.47
#